data_AF-A0A949G1D9-F1
#
_entry.id   AF-A0A949G1D9-F1
#
_cell.length_a   1.000
_cell.length_b   1.000
_cell.length_c   1.000
_cell.angle_alpha   90.00
_cell.angle_beta   90.00
_cell.angle_gamma   90.00
#
_symmetry.space_group_name_H-M   'P 1'
#
loop_
_entity.id
_entity.type
_entity.pdbx_description
1 polymer ?
#
loop_
_entity_poly.entity_id
_entity_poly.type
_entity_poly.pdbx_seq_one_letter_code
_entity_poly.pdbx_strand_id
1 'polypeptide(L)'
;MNRTRQHRRVAPRPGLAVERLEGRRMLAFGISTSTTPTGQQTYVIDNGGDLSCAILRGGTTSSTIHLGDLTSIKYKTQELLAPYATTSRYSHYEQGLSNTTVITTATGGTAGSRWILVTCDDTAAGGEGVVQYYGVRENDTNLYLSAYVPNPTSEGRFIAYLSRSVFTNPEAPSDNDGTTGAIEGSDVFGHADGTTSSKFFNVGGRRQIDHDYHGLTGTAGSVPVGAWMFMGSRERSSGGPFFKDINYQSSSAVEIYNCIFTGHTQTEAYRAGLHTFALQVNGGQAPTMPSYAWQEAVRNPTTGASLYQGLIPASQRGAVAGVATGIAVGRPITVGLANAAAQYWDVADGTGAFTIPNVIPGTYTQTLYDGELEVGRRTVTVAAGATTTANIVNSFYLPANPIFRIGTFDGSPVGFLNADKIEIMHPSDVRMANWAGLPNFVVGTNTDAQFPMAQFMGVNNSQRFTFTLTSGQVQSLTFRVAITLGFSGARPKITVNSGQSYAWTSGNPTASADLNSRGVTRGTWRGNNQLYTFGIPSTAFRAGTNTIDMGMISGSYVSGQTWLSPNAVFDAIDLVPTSAASPPALTAVTIAPANATVGSGVSRAFAATASTATGTVAANIDWSATLGSVTPGGSYTAPAATGSDTLSAVATILRTPGYSTGTGNSSVITDSLTATATTTLTIVPTTPVVVTPAAAAPTPNYAKTAVLTALGSDDDGEAALTYTWAVVGTPPGAVNFSAANGTNAGKSTNASFVAAGTYTIQVTITDATGKSATSQTTLVVRNADTQLLADEASGTALADATGNGNAATLSGATAFVPGINGNAVRFTGGSASLPVGIVSGLADFTIAAWVKPDSIATWQRIFDFGSSTSSTMFLTTRPTTTGGLRFAINAGSGEQRVNTLTALTVGVWQHVAVTLRGNTATVYVDGVAAGTNNGVTLRPSSLGQTTNNFIGKSQFAADPTLTAAVDDFRIYSRGLTAAEVQALARPDVTLTVPTGQTVTDAVLRTGRGALVKEGLGTLVLDKPNTHTGGTVVNAGTIVVRDPSALGSGGLRVKAGALVQLDVGGGTVSLSSIVLEAGARVDLGVGRLLLAAGSMTAADVLAQVVAGRGDGSWNGGSGFLTRSAAPDRGLGLGFLVNDDGSILVAYAAAGDINLDGQVDVVDLSTLIGGGTLDTVVVRGWADGDFNYDGVCDVLDVVAFLASGLYDTGPYG
;
A
#
# COMPACT_ATOMS: atom_id res chain seq x y z
N MET A 1 -15.57 -33.54 -58.11
CA MET A 1 -14.30 -32.95 -57.64
C MET A 1 -14.29 -31.45 -57.92
N ASN A 2 -13.97 -30.68 -56.88
CA ASN A 2 -13.31 -29.35 -56.84
C ASN A 2 -13.58 -28.23 -57.86
N ARG A 3 -14.16 -27.15 -57.29
CA ARG A 3 -13.68 -25.74 -57.21
C ARG A 3 -13.13 -25.04 -58.47
N THR A 4 -13.73 -23.90 -58.83
CA THR A 4 -13.06 -22.58 -58.79
C THR A 4 -14.06 -21.40 -58.81
N ARG A 5 -13.62 -20.26 -58.24
CA ARG A 5 -14.31 -18.97 -58.00
C ARG A 5 -14.45 -18.12 -59.28
N GLN A 6 -15.45 -17.22 -59.32
CA GLN A 6 -15.24 -15.75 -59.42
C GLN A 6 -16.54 -14.92 -59.25
N HIS A 7 -16.36 -13.61 -59.02
CA HIS A 7 -17.19 -12.66 -58.27
C HIS A 7 -18.34 -11.92 -59.02
N ARG A 8 -19.32 -11.50 -58.20
CA ARG A 8 -20.15 -10.26 -58.21
C ARG A 8 -21.24 -10.04 -59.29
N ARG A 9 -22.51 -9.98 -58.86
CA ARG A 9 -23.31 -8.73 -58.70
C ARG A 9 -24.75 -8.98 -58.17
N VAL A 10 -25.13 -8.16 -57.17
CA VAL A 10 -26.41 -7.43 -56.97
C VAL A 10 -27.69 -8.15 -56.45
N ALA A 11 -28.01 -7.78 -55.19
CA ALA A 11 -29.29 -7.45 -54.51
C ALA A 11 -30.39 -8.49 -54.27
N PRO A 12 -30.99 -8.42 -53.06
CA PRO A 12 -32.43 -8.60 -52.89
C PRO A 12 -33.10 -7.41 -52.18
N ARG A 13 -34.38 -7.20 -52.52
CA ARG A 13 -35.39 -6.36 -51.88
C ARG A 13 -36.66 -7.24 -51.69
N PRO A 14 -37.67 -6.83 -50.90
CA PRO A 14 -37.88 -7.27 -49.51
C PRO A 14 -39.19 -8.07 -49.31
N GLY A 15 -39.32 -8.77 -48.18
CA GLY A 15 -40.54 -9.49 -47.80
C GLY A 15 -40.63 -9.77 -46.29
N LEU A 16 -41.24 -8.81 -45.58
CA LEU A 16 -42.01 -8.91 -44.33
C LEU A 16 -41.72 -10.09 -43.38
N ALA A 17 -40.85 -9.85 -42.40
CA ALA A 17 -40.98 -10.44 -41.07
C ALA A 17 -41.64 -9.40 -40.16
N VAL A 18 -42.88 -9.66 -39.76
CA VAL A 18 -43.56 -8.93 -38.70
C VAL A 18 -42.91 -9.35 -37.37
N GLU A 19 -41.90 -8.62 -36.93
CA GLU A 19 -41.51 -8.66 -35.52
C GLU A 19 -42.59 -7.93 -34.72
N ARG A 20 -43.21 -8.66 -33.78
CA ARG A 20 -44.09 -8.08 -32.77
C ARG A 20 -43.28 -7.05 -31.97
N LEU A 21 -43.64 -5.78 -32.12
CA LEU A 21 -43.35 -4.72 -31.16
C LEU A 21 -44.03 -5.06 -29.83
N GLU A 22 -43.37 -5.85 -28.98
CA GLU A 22 -43.73 -5.94 -27.57
C GLU A 22 -43.02 -4.80 -26.81
N GLY A 23 -43.78 -3.74 -26.54
CA GLY A 23 -43.84 -3.12 -25.22
C GLY A 23 -42.64 -2.32 -24.65
N ARG A 24 -41.48 -2.18 -25.31
CA ARG A 24 -40.43 -1.28 -24.79
C ARG A 24 -40.71 0.19 -25.10
N ARG A 25 -41.67 0.80 -24.39
CA ARG A 25 -41.52 2.22 -24.07
C ARG A 25 -40.35 2.30 -23.09
N MET A 26 -39.15 2.58 -23.58
CA MET A 26 -38.05 3.03 -22.71
C MET A 26 -38.53 4.31 -22.04
N LEU A 27 -38.95 4.24 -20.78
CA LEU A 27 -39.28 5.43 -19.99
C LEU A 27 -38.01 6.26 -19.90
N ALA A 28 -38.05 7.51 -20.35
CA ALA A 28 -36.89 8.38 -20.25
C ALA A 28 -36.63 8.68 -18.77
N PHE A 29 -35.36 8.67 -18.35
CA PHE A 29 -34.99 9.09 -17.00
C PHE A 29 -35.60 10.47 -16.69
N GLY A 30 -36.39 10.55 -15.63
CA GLY A 30 -37.10 11.77 -15.30
C GLY A 30 -38.06 11.64 -14.13
N ILE A 31 -38.58 12.80 -13.72
CA ILE A 31 -39.62 12.93 -12.72
C ILE A 31 -40.84 13.60 -13.35
N SER A 32 -42.02 13.06 -13.06
CA SER A 32 -43.31 13.61 -13.49
C SER A 32 -44.29 13.62 -12.32
N THR A 33 -45.45 14.26 -12.51
CA THR A 33 -46.53 14.27 -11.51
C THR A 33 -47.74 13.51 -12.05
N SER A 34 -48.39 12.73 -11.18
CA SER A 34 -49.62 12.02 -11.50
C SER A 34 -50.68 12.29 -10.43
N THR A 35 -51.95 12.32 -10.84
CA THR A 35 -53.10 12.39 -9.93
C THR A 35 -53.98 11.18 -10.17
N THR A 36 -54.20 10.36 -9.14
CA THR A 36 -55.09 9.19 -9.22
C THR A 36 -56.55 9.63 -9.31
N PRO A 37 -57.46 8.76 -9.79
CA PRO A 37 -58.91 9.03 -9.74
C PRO A 37 -59.45 9.29 -8.33
N THR A 38 -58.75 8.81 -7.30
CA THR A 38 -59.07 9.05 -5.88
C THR A 38 -58.53 10.39 -5.35
N GLY A 39 -57.90 11.20 -6.20
CA GLY A 39 -57.39 12.53 -5.85
C GLY A 39 -55.99 12.54 -5.21
N GLN A 40 -55.31 11.40 -5.14
CA GLN A 40 -53.93 11.31 -4.63
C GLN A 40 -52.96 11.87 -5.67
N GLN A 41 -52.08 12.77 -5.25
CA GLN A 41 -51.07 13.39 -6.10
C GLN A 41 -49.70 12.80 -5.78
N THR A 42 -49.00 12.30 -6.78
CA THR A 42 -47.70 11.63 -6.62
C THR A 42 -46.63 12.27 -7.49
N TYR A 43 -45.38 12.23 -7.02
CA TYR A 43 -44.23 12.28 -7.91
C TYR A 43 -43.97 10.87 -8.44
N VAL A 44 -43.90 10.71 -9.76
CA VAL A 44 -43.53 9.46 -10.44
C VAL A 44 -42.11 9.62 -10.97
N ILE A 45 -41.21 8.73 -10.55
CA ILE A 45 -39.80 8.77 -10.88
C ILE A 45 -39.49 7.55 -11.74
N ASP A 46 -38.97 7.80 -12.95
CA ASP A 46 -38.49 6.78 -13.87
C ASP A 46 -36.96 6.84 -13.93
N ASN A 47 -36.29 5.72 -13.69
CA ASN A 47 -34.83 5.67 -13.65
C ASN A 47 -34.17 5.55 -15.04
N GLY A 48 -34.93 5.57 -16.14
CA GLY A 48 -34.38 5.38 -17.49
C GLY A 48 -34.14 3.91 -17.89
N GLY A 49 -34.33 2.98 -16.96
CA GLY A 49 -34.13 1.54 -17.11
C GLY A 49 -35.32 0.74 -16.53
N ASP A 50 -35.03 -0.26 -15.69
CA ASP A 50 -36.03 -1.22 -15.23
C ASP A 50 -36.81 -0.79 -13.96
N LEU A 51 -36.46 0.32 -13.30
CA LEU A 51 -37.08 0.77 -12.04
C LEU A 51 -37.91 2.05 -12.23
N SER A 52 -39.15 2.03 -11.74
CA SER A 52 -39.96 3.25 -11.53
C SER A 52 -40.62 3.23 -10.16
N CYS A 53 -40.75 4.38 -9.49
CA CYS A 53 -41.44 4.48 -8.20
C CYS A 53 -42.32 5.73 -8.10
N ALA A 54 -43.25 5.74 -7.13
CA ALA A 54 -44.12 6.89 -6.89
C ALA A 54 -44.25 7.26 -5.41
N ILE A 55 -44.03 8.54 -5.09
CA ILE A 55 -44.10 9.10 -3.73
C ILE A 55 -45.31 10.04 -3.62
N LEU A 56 -46.14 9.85 -2.59
CA LEU A 56 -47.30 10.70 -2.33
C LEU A 56 -46.86 12.10 -1.91
N ARG A 57 -47.30 13.12 -2.65
CA ARG A 57 -46.94 14.53 -2.41
C ARG A 57 -48.11 15.43 -2.03
N GLY A 58 -49.33 14.94 -2.15
CA GLY A 58 -50.55 15.71 -1.87
C GLY A 58 -51.82 14.92 -2.17
N GLY A 59 -52.97 15.53 -1.95
CA GLY A 59 -54.28 14.88 -2.08
C GLY A 59 -54.81 14.35 -0.75
N THR A 60 -55.73 13.39 -0.81
CA THR A 60 -56.41 12.86 0.38
C THR A 60 -55.48 11.99 1.22
N THR A 61 -55.19 12.42 2.45
CA THR A 61 -54.48 11.66 3.49
C THR A 61 -55.46 11.06 4.52
N SER A 62 -55.00 10.12 5.35
CA SER A 62 -55.79 9.50 6.42
C SER A 62 -54.87 9.09 7.58
N SER A 63 -55.41 8.40 8.60
CA SER A 63 -54.59 7.78 9.66
C SER A 63 -53.69 6.62 9.19
N THR A 64 -53.75 6.27 7.90
CA THR A 64 -53.02 5.14 7.30
C THR A 64 -52.34 5.48 5.98
N ILE A 65 -52.54 6.72 5.49
CA ILE A 65 -52.00 7.20 4.22
C ILE A 65 -51.46 8.60 4.48
N HIS A 66 -50.16 8.77 4.30
CA HIS A 66 -49.44 9.97 4.73
C HIS A 66 -48.64 10.60 3.59
N LEU A 67 -48.38 11.90 3.69
CA LEU A 67 -47.46 12.56 2.76
C LEU A 67 -46.07 11.92 2.88
N GLY A 68 -45.42 11.68 1.74
CA GLY A 68 -44.12 11.02 1.69
C GLY A 68 -44.18 9.49 1.64
N ASP A 69 -45.37 8.90 1.66
CA ASP A 69 -45.56 7.47 1.45
C ASP A 69 -45.07 7.02 0.06
N LEU A 70 -44.34 5.91 0.02
CA LEU A 70 -43.98 5.20 -1.20
C LEU A 70 -45.17 4.32 -1.65
N THR A 71 -45.89 4.84 -2.64
CA THR A 71 -47.17 4.28 -3.14
C THR A 71 -47.01 3.24 -4.24
N SER A 72 -45.87 3.23 -4.94
CA SER A 72 -45.59 2.26 -6.00
C SER A 72 -44.08 2.07 -6.18
N ILE A 73 -43.69 0.82 -6.44
CA ILE A 73 -42.35 0.43 -6.92
C ILE A 73 -42.54 -0.64 -8.00
N LYS A 74 -42.01 -0.39 -9.19
CA LYS A 74 -42.14 -1.28 -10.33
C LYS A 74 -40.80 -1.74 -10.82
N TYR A 75 -40.71 -3.03 -11.15
CA TYR A 75 -39.62 -3.60 -11.91
C TYR A 75 -40.14 -4.05 -13.27
N LYS A 76 -39.55 -3.57 -14.37
CA LYS A 76 -40.00 -3.86 -15.74
C LYS A 76 -41.50 -3.65 -15.92
N THR A 77 -42.02 -2.52 -15.42
CA THR A 77 -43.44 -2.12 -15.41
C THR A 77 -44.37 -2.93 -14.50
N GLN A 78 -43.89 -4.00 -13.87
CA GLN A 78 -44.69 -4.81 -12.94
C GLN A 78 -44.68 -4.20 -11.55
N GLU A 79 -45.85 -3.96 -10.98
CA GLU A 79 -46.00 -3.43 -9.62
C GLU A 79 -45.61 -4.50 -8.59
N LEU A 80 -44.78 -4.10 -7.63
CA LEU A 80 -44.28 -4.98 -6.58
C LEU A 80 -44.87 -4.63 -5.22
N LEU A 81 -45.37 -3.41 -5.03
CA LEU A 81 -46.07 -3.03 -3.81
C LEU A 81 -47.54 -3.45 -3.87
N ALA A 82 -48.12 -3.69 -2.71
CA ALA A 82 -49.56 -3.67 -2.52
C ALA A 82 -49.87 -2.84 -1.29
N PRO A 83 -50.89 -1.96 -1.30
CA PRO A 83 -51.36 -1.35 -0.07
C PRO A 83 -51.75 -2.48 0.90
N TYR A 84 -51.30 -2.38 2.15
CA TYR A 84 -51.53 -3.44 3.13
C TYR A 84 -53.04 -3.69 3.28
N ALA A 85 -53.51 -4.86 2.84
CA ALA A 85 -54.91 -5.07 2.49
C ALA A 85 -55.90 -4.84 3.64
N THR A 86 -55.46 -4.96 4.90
CA THR A 86 -56.31 -4.79 6.08
C THR A 86 -56.34 -3.37 6.62
N THR A 87 -55.34 -2.52 6.33
CA THR A 87 -55.27 -1.13 6.85
C THR A 87 -55.10 -0.07 5.77
N SER A 88 -55.01 -0.45 4.48
CA SER A 88 -54.78 0.47 3.35
C SER A 88 -53.49 1.31 3.45
N ARG A 89 -52.43 0.77 4.07
CA ARG A 89 -51.14 1.46 4.24
C ARG A 89 -50.22 1.30 3.03
N TYR A 90 -49.52 2.38 2.67
CA TYR A 90 -48.40 2.35 1.73
C TYR A 90 -47.06 2.22 2.47
N SER A 91 -45.95 2.03 1.75
CA SER A 91 -44.62 1.88 2.36
C SER A 91 -44.12 3.21 2.91
N HIS A 92 -43.56 3.23 4.13
CA HIS A 92 -43.24 4.48 4.83
C HIS A 92 -42.20 4.32 5.94
N TYR A 93 -41.76 5.46 6.47
CA TYR A 93 -41.04 5.54 7.73
C TYR A 93 -42.02 5.44 8.93
N GLU A 94 -41.74 4.55 9.87
CA GLU A 94 -42.45 4.29 11.13
C GLU A 94 -43.96 4.01 10.96
N GLN A 95 -44.87 4.91 11.36
CA GLN A 95 -46.32 4.85 11.11
C GLN A 95 -46.76 5.73 9.92
N GLY A 96 -45.82 6.43 9.28
CA GLY A 96 -46.06 7.47 8.28
C GLY A 96 -45.72 8.86 8.81
N LEU A 97 -45.32 9.76 7.91
CA LEU A 97 -44.97 11.15 8.26
C LEU A 97 -46.22 11.99 8.53
N SER A 98 -46.05 13.18 9.11
CA SER A 98 -47.19 14.05 9.40
C SER A 98 -47.85 14.60 8.11
N ASN A 99 -49.10 15.07 8.24
CA ASN A 99 -49.77 15.80 7.16
C ASN A 99 -49.15 17.19 6.87
N THR A 100 -48.17 17.64 7.66
CA THR A 100 -47.45 18.90 7.46
C THR A 100 -46.09 18.74 6.81
N THR A 101 -45.69 17.50 6.45
CA THR A 101 -44.43 17.21 5.76
C THR A 101 -44.27 18.05 4.50
N VAL A 102 -43.11 18.68 4.36
CA VAL A 102 -42.74 19.46 3.18
C VAL A 102 -41.99 18.56 2.20
N ILE A 103 -42.50 18.42 0.97
CA ILE A 103 -41.92 17.54 -0.04
C ILE A 103 -41.31 18.35 -1.17
N THR A 104 -40.00 18.19 -1.37
CA THR A 104 -39.23 18.87 -2.41
C THR A 104 -38.51 17.86 -3.29
N THR A 105 -38.10 18.29 -4.48
CA THR A 105 -37.41 17.45 -5.46
C THR A 105 -36.18 18.15 -6.01
N ALA A 106 -35.09 17.42 -6.17
CA ALA A 106 -33.88 17.89 -6.83
C ALA A 106 -33.39 16.87 -7.86
N THR A 107 -32.73 17.35 -8.90
CA THR A 107 -32.14 16.51 -9.96
C THR A 107 -30.75 17.02 -10.30
N GLY A 108 -29.82 16.13 -10.67
CA GLY A 108 -28.49 16.53 -11.11
C GLY A 108 -27.71 15.39 -11.76
N GLY A 109 -26.43 15.62 -12.02
CA GLY A 109 -25.54 14.68 -12.71
C GLY A 109 -25.55 14.82 -14.24
N THR A 110 -24.65 14.09 -14.90
CA THR A 110 -24.54 14.00 -16.37
C THR A 110 -25.07 12.66 -16.87
N ALA A 111 -25.32 12.50 -18.17
CA ALA A 111 -25.79 11.23 -18.73
C ALA A 111 -24.91 10.05 -18.28
N GLY A 112 -25.55 8.97 -17.79
CA GLY A 112 -24.89 7.83 -17.16
C GLY A 112 -24.61 7.99 -15.66
N SER A 113 -24.84 9.17 -15.08
CA SER A 113 -24.68 9.47 -13.66
C SER A 113 -25.80 10.36 -13.10
N ARG A 114 -26.90 10.52 -13.85
CA ARG A 114 -28.01 11.37 -13.42
C ARG A 114 -28.67 10.81 -12.16
N TRP A 115 -29.14 11.70 -11.31
CA TRP A 115 -29.85 11.37 -10.08
C TRP A 115 -31.07 12.26 -9.87
N ILE A 116 -32.07 11.69 -9.20
CA ILE A 116 -33.28 12.37 -8.70
C ILE A 116 -33.34 12.12 -7.19
N LEU A 117 -33.62 13.16 -6.42
CA LEU A 117 -33.82 13.10 -4.97
C LEU A 117 -35.18 13.69 -4.65
N VAL A 118 -36.03 12.92 -3.96
CA VAL A 118 -37.23 13.43 -3.29
C VAL A 118 -36.93 13.53 -1.80
N THR A 119 -37.13 14.71 -1.23
CA THR A 119 -36.91 15.00 0.18
C THR A 119 -38.25 15.27 0.85
N CYS A 120 -38.59 14.48 1.86
CA CYS A 120 -39.79 14.60 2.69
C CYS A 120 -39.36 15.08 4.08
N ASP A 121 -39.45 16.39 4.32
CA ASP A 121 -39.03 17.04 5.56
C ASP A 121 -40.21 17.21 6.52
N ASP A 122 -40.21 16.44 7.59
CA ASP A 122 -41.22 16.46 8.66
C ASP A 122 -40.70 17.10 9.95
N THR A 123 -39.54 17.76 9.92
CA THR A 123 -38.91 18.33 11.13
C THR A 123 -39.73 19.46 11.78
N ALA A 124 -40.58 20.13 11.00
CA ALA A 124 -41.46 21.19 11.49
C ALA A 124 -42.73 20.69 12.19
N ALA A 125 -43.04 19.39 12.11
CA ALA A 125 -44.28 18.81 12.64
C ALA A 125 -44.28 18.56 14.16
N GLY A 126 -43.11 18.68 14.81
CA GLY A 126 -42.89 18.30 16.22
C GLY A 126 -42.48 16.83 16.38
N GLY A 127 -42.27 16.35 17.61
CA GLY A 127 -41.79 14.99 17.88
C GLY A 127 -40.28 14.83 17.65
N GLU A 128 -39.85 13.68 17.12
CA GLU A 128 -38.42 13.41 16.81
C GLU A 128 -37.88 14.33 15.70
N GLY A 129 -38.76 14.76 14.80
CA GLY A 129 -38.44 15.39 13.53
C GLY A 129 -37.69 14.42 12.62
N VAL A 130 -38.20 14.16 11.42
CA VAL A 130 -37.55 13.23 10.48
C VAL A 130 -37.47 13.88 9.10
N VAL A 131 -36.35 13.68 8.42
CA VAL A 131 -36.25 13.92 6.98
C VAL A 131 -36.04 12.58 6.27
N GLN A 132 -37.05 12.13 5.53
CA GLN A 132 -36.98 10.93 4.70
C GLN A 132 -36.55 11.31 3.28
N TYR A 133 -35.60 10.56 2.73
CA TYR A 133 -35.06 10.76 1.41
C TYR A 133 -35.34 9.54 0.51
N TYR A 134 -35.70 9.81 -0.74
CA TYR A 134 -35.82 8.82 -1.81
C TYR A 134 -34.91 9.22 -2.98
N GLY A 135 -33.78 8.54 -3.13
CA GLY A 135 -32.80 8.75 -4.19
C GLY A 135 -32.89 7.71 -5.29
N VAL A 136 -32.93 8.14 -6.55
CA VAL A 136 -32.94 7.27 -7.73
C VAL A 136 -31.80 7.69 -8.66
N ARG A 137 -31.05 6.71 -9.17
CA ARG A 137 -29.99 6.91 -10.15
C ARG A 137 -30.35 6.33 -11.51
N GLU A 138 -29.82 6.96 -12.55
CA GLU A 138 -30.02 6.52 -13.92
C GLU A 138 -29.55 5.07 -14.13
N ASN A 139 -30.43 4.23 -14.67
CA ASN A 139 -30.23 2.81 -14.95
C ASN A 139 -29.87 1.93 -13.72
N ASP A 140 -30.08 2.43 -12.51
CA ASP A 140 -29.82 1.72 -11.27
C ASP A 140 -31.12 1.16 -10.69
N THR A 141 -31.15 -0.12 -10.34
CA THR A 141 -32.37 -0.75 -9.79
C THR A 141 -32.48 -0.65 -8.26
N ASN A 142 -31.62 0.17 -7.64
CA ASN A 142 -31.71 0.55 -6.24
C ASN A 142 -32.59 1.81 -6.05
N LEU A 143 -33.58 1.72 -5.17
CA LEU A 143 -34.17 2.89 -4.51
C LEU A 143 -33.33 3.18 -3.26
N TYR A 144 -32.50 4.22 -3.33
CA TYR A 144 -31.68 4.64 -2.20
C TYR A 144 -32.56 5.37 -1.18
N LEU A 145 -32.54 4.90 0.06
CA LEU A 145 -33.35 5.43 1.14
C LEU A 145 -32.42 6.02 2.20
N SER A 146 -32.79 7.17 2.77
CA SER A 146 -32.11 7.69 3.94
C SER A 146 -33.09 8.34 4.89
N ALA A 147 -32.83 8.25 6.19
CA ALA A 147 -33.60 8.93 7.23
C ALA A 147 -32.66 9.76 8.10
N TYR A 148 -32.84 11.08 8.12
CA TYR A 148 -32.16 11.95 9.08
C TYR A 148 -33.07 12.15 10.29
N VAL A 149 -32.62 11.70 11.46
CA VAL A 149 -33.35 11.79 12.73
C VAL A 149 -32.51 12.59 13.73
N PRO A 150 -32.76 13.91 13.89
CA PRO A 150 -32.03 14.76 14.83
C PRO A 150 -32.30 14.44 16.31
N ASN A 151 -33.49 13.94 16.68
CA ASN A 151 -33.87 13.72 18.08
C ASN A 151 -34.60 12.38 18.29
N PRO A 152 -33.93 11.23 18.17
CA PRO A 152 -34.58 9.94 18.31
C PRO A 152 -35.02 9.69 19.77
N THR A 153 -36.30 9.37 19.97
CA THR A 153 -36.92 9.13 21.30
C THR A 153 -37.83 7.89 21.35
N SER A 154 -38.12 7.29 20.20
CA SER A 154 -39.05 6.20 19.93
C SER A 154 -38.48 5.31 18.82
N GLU A 155 -39.27 4.35 18.32
CA GLU A 155 -38.83 3.41 17.30
C GLU A 155 -38.62 4.11 15.94
N GLY A 156 -37.48 3.88 15.29
CA GLY A 156 -37.19 4.35 13.94
C GLY A 156 -37.06 3.16 12.99
N ARG A 157 -37.94 3.05 12.01
CA ARG A 157 -37.91 1.97 11.00
C ARG A 157 -38.46 2.40 9.65
N PHE A 158 -38.04 1.75 8.58
CA PHE A 158 -38.71 1.83 7.28
C PHE A 158 -39.41 0.49 6.99
N ILE A 159 -40.64 0.55 6.49
CA ILE A 159 -41.45 -0.63 6.18
C ILE A 159 -41.81 -0.58 4.69
N ALA A 160 -41.44 -1.63 3.94
CA ALA A 160 -41.94 -1.83 2.58
C ALA A 160 -43.02 -2.92 2.54
N TYR A 161 -44.22 -2.55 2.09
CA TYR A 161 -45.37 -3.44 1.93
C TYR A 161 -45.38 -4.02 0.50
N LEU A 162 -44.83 -5.21 0.35
CA LEU A 162 -44.76 -5.95 -0.90
C LEU A 162 -46.02 -6.81 -1.12
N SER A 163 -46.36 -7.00 -2.39
CA SER A 163 -47.54 -7.78 -2.78
C SER A 163 -47.36 -9.27 -2.50
N ARG A 164 -48.24 -9.84 -1.64
CA ARG A 164 -48.28 -11.29 -1.36
C ARG A 164 -48.54 -12.15 -2.60
N SER A 165 -49.24 -11.62 -3.60
CA SER A 165 -49.52 -12.35 -4.85
C SER A 165 -48.30 -12.45 -5.76
N VAL A 166 -47.32 -11.55 -5.60
CA VAL A 166 -46.05 -11.57 -6.33
C VAL A 166 -45.03 -12.42 -5.58
N PHE A 167 -45.01 -12.28 -4.25
CA PHE A 167 -44.03 -12.84 -3.35
C PHE A 167 -44.64 -13.96 -2.49
N THR A 168 -44.70 -15.16 -3.06
CA THR A 168 -45.48 -16.28 -2.51
C THR A 168 -44.73 -17.17 -1.52
N ASN A 169 -43.41 -17.01 -1.39
CA ASN A 169 -42.55 -17.86 -0.56
C ASN A 169 -41.85 -17.02 0.53
N PRO A 170 -42.59 -16.52 1.53
CA PRO A 170 -41.98 -15.78 2.64
C PRO A 170 -41.11 -16.69 3.52
N GLU A 171 -40.40 -16.08 4.46
CA GLU A 171 -39.68 -16.79 5.51
C GLU A 171 -40.67 -17.41 6.51
N ALA A 172 -40.71 -18.76 6.59
CA ALA A 172 -41.70 -19.49 7.37
C ALA A 172 -41.78 -19.11 8.87
N PRO A 173 -40.67 -18.86 9.60
CA PRO A 173 -40.73 -18.38 10.98
C PRO A 173 -41.47 -17.05 11.20
N SER A 174 -41.60 -16.21 10.16
CA SER A 174 -42.26 -14.90 10.22
C SER A 174 -43.57 -14.85 9.39
N ASP A 175 -44.07 -16.00 8.95
CA ASP A 175 -45.34 -16.12 8.22
C ASP A 175 -46.51 -16.34 9.18
N ASN A 176 -47.47 -15.41 9.16
CA ASN A 176 -48.67 -15.44 9.97
C ASN A 176 -49.89 -15.95 9.18
N ASP A 177 -49.70 -16.42 7.95
CA ASP A 177 -50.76 -17.08 7.21
C ASP A 177 -51.19 -18.38 7.91
N GLY A 178 -52.51 -18.63 7.97
CA GLY A 178 -53.07 -19.81 8.64
C GLY A 178 -52.96 -19.84 10.18
N THR A 179 -52.56 -18.75 10.85
CA THR A 179 -52.45 -18.71 12.32
C THR A 179 -53.80 -18.90 13.02
N THR A 180 -53.77 -19.50 14.22
CA THR A 180 -54.95 -19.66 15.11
C THR A 180 -55.15 -18.47 16.06
N GLY A 181 -54.38 -17.40 15.87
CA GLY A 181 -54.38 -16.20 16.72
C GLY A 181 -53.09 -16.00 17.52
N ALA A 182 -53.01 -14.84 18.18
CA ALA A 182 -51.86 -14.49 19.01
C ALA A 182 -51.81 -15.35 20.28
N ILE A 183 -50.62 -15.86 20.60
CA ILE A 183 -50.35 -16.65 21.82
C ILE A 183 -49.56 -15.84 22.85
N GLU A 184 -48.89 -14.76 22.42
CA GLU A 184 -48.21 -13.82 23.29
C GLU A 184 -48.31 -12.40 22.70
N GLY A 185 -48.91 -11.47 23.45
CA GLY A 185 -49.13 -10.10 22.97
C GLY A 185 -49.93 -10.05 21.66
N SER A 186 -49.40 -9.33 20.68
CA SER A 186 -49.95 -9.22 19.32
C SER A 186 -48.90 -9.46 18.24
N ASP A 187 -47.77 -10.07 18.60
CA ASP A 187 -46.60 -10.24 17.74
C ASP A 187 -46.03 -11.66 17.72
N VAL A 188 -46.57 -12.59 18.52
CA VAL A 188 -46.26 -14.03 18.45
C VAL A 188 -47.55 -14.82 18.25
N PHE A 189 -47.56 -15.67 17.25
CA PHE A 189 -48.74 -16.38 16.77
C PHE A 189 -48.54 -17.90 16.84
N GLY A 190 -49.62 -18.62 17.11
CA GLY A 190 -49.66 -20.08 17.08
C GLY A 190 -50.34 -20.60 15.83
N HIS A 191 -50.02 -21.84 15.47
CA HIS A 191 -50.62 -22.59 14.37
C HIS A 191 -51.31 -23.85 14.88
N ALA A 192 -52.24 -24.39 14.09
CA ALA A 192 -53.03 -25.56 14.47
C ALA A 192 -52.19 -26.84 14.65
N ASP A 193 -51.01 -26.89 14.03
CA ASP A 193 -50.05 -27.99 14.15
C ASP A 193 -49.11 -27.86 15.37
N GLY A 194 -49.26 -26.79 16.17
CA GLY A 194 -48.44 -26.51 17.35
C GLY A 194 -47.13 -25.77 17.06
N THR A 195 -46.87 -25.40 15.80
CA THR A 195 -45.78 -24.48 15.47
C THR A 195 -46.13 -23.04 15.79
N THR A 196 -45.11 -22.18 15.82
CA THR A 196 -45.23 -20.76 16.17
C THR A 196 -44.50 -19.88 15.17
N SER A 197 -45.00 -18.66 14.97
CA SER A 197 -44.41 -17.64 14.11
C SER A 197 -44.38 -16.27 14.78
N SER A 198 -43.43 -15.43 14.37
CA SER A 198 -43.30 -14.06 14.83
C SER A 198 -42.44 -13.25 13.87
N LYS A 199 -42.72 -11.96 13.76
CA LYS A 199 -41.88 -10.99 13.05
C LYS A 199 -40.45 -10.86 13.60
N PHE A 200 -40.23 -11.32 14.83
CA PHE A 200 -38.90 -11.36 15.46
C PHE A 200 -38.09 -12.60 15.11
N PHE A 201 -38.74 -13.64 14.58
CA PHE A 201 -38.09 -14.88 14.21
C PHE A 201 -37.53 -14.77 12.80
N ASN A 202 -36.26 -15.08 12.63
CA ASN A 202 -35.55 -14.93 11.36
C ASN A 202 -34.58 -16.11 11.18
N VAL A 203 -34.56 -16.73 10.00
CA VAL A 203 -33.61 -17.81 9.70
C VAL A 203 -32.20 -17.23 9.69
N GLY A 204 -31.28 -17.95 10.35
CA GLY A 204 -29.87 -17.57 10.44
C GLY A 204 -29.56 -16.51 11.50
N GLY A 205 -30.50 -16.15 12.36
CA GLY A 205 -30.23 -15.30 13.54
C GLY A 205 -29.95 -13.82 13.27
N ARG A 206 -29.53 -13.45 12.05
CA ARG A 206 -29.40 -12.11 11.45
C ARG A 206 -29.13 -10.98 12.47
N ARG A 207 -28.04 -11.14 13.23
CA ARG A 207 -27.46 -10.09 14.06
C ARG A 207 -26.98 -8.93 13.18
N GLN A 208 -26.92 -7.71 13.68
CA GLN A 208 -26.51 -6.53 12.88
C GLN A 208 -25.18 -6.73 12.14
N ILE A 209 -24.23 -7.45 12.74
CA ILE A 209 -22.93 -7.77 12.15
C ILE A 209 -22.98 -8.78 11.00
N ASP A 210 -23.98 -9.68 11.00
CA ASP A 210 -24.13 -10.74 10.00
C ASP A 210 -25.22 -10.39 8.96
N HIS A 211 -25.67 -9.13 8.92
CA HIS A 211 -26.91 -8.76 8.26
C HIS A 211 -26.76 -7.55 7.32
N ASP A 212 -26.13 -7.80 6.18
CA ASP A 212 -25.98 -6.81 5.10
C ASP A 212 -27.30 -6.49 4.39
N TYR A 213 -28.09 -7.53 4.12
CA TYR A 213 -29.39 -7.41 3.46
C TYR A 213 -30.33 -8.57 3.80
N HIS A 214 -31.61 -8.34 3.55
CA HIS A 214 -32.64 -9.37 3.53
C HIS A 214 -33.63 -9.09 2.41
N GLY A 215 -34.25 -10.15 1.89
CA GLY A 215 -35.22 -10.01 0.83
C GLY A 215 -35.87 -11.32 0.47
N LEU A 216 -36.58 -11.30 -0.64
CA LEU A 216 -37.30 -12.46 -1.14
C LEU A 216 -37.49 -12.36 -2.65
N THR A 217 -37.75 -13.52 -3.25
CA THR A 217 -37.97 -13.68 -4.68
C THR A 217 -39.44 -14.00 -4.95
N GLY A 218 -39.87 -13.73 -6.19
CA GLY A 218 -41.25 -13.89 -6.60
C GLY A 218 -41.41 -13.85 -8.11
N THR A 219 -42.65 -13.80 -8.57
CA THR A 219 -42.99 -13.64 -9.99
C THR A 219 -44.17 -12.67 -10.11
N ALA A 220 -43.96 -11.57 -10.82
CA ALA A 220 -45.00 -10.59 -11.12
C ALA A 220 -45.46 -10.79 -12.57
N GLY A 221 -46.65 -11.38 -12.75
CA GLY A 221 -47.11 -11.83 -14.06
C GLY A 221 -46.22 -12.95 -14.60
N SER A 222 -45.45 -12.68 -15.66
CA SER A 222 -44.44 -13.60 -16.23
C SER A 222 -43.00 -13.17 -15.94
N VAL A 223 -42.80 -12.11 -15.14
CA VAL A 223 -41.48 -11.52 -14.87
C VAL A 223 -40.96 -12.05 -13.52
N PRO A 224 -39.80 -12.74 -13.49
CA PRO A 224 -39.12 -13.05 -12.24
C PRO A 224 -38.68 -11.77 -11.54
N VAL A 225 -38.89 -11.71 -10.23
CA VAL A 225 -38.59 -10.51 -9.42
C VAL A 225 -37.90 -10.88 -8.12
N GLY A 226 -37.08 -9.96 -7.61
CA GLY A 226 -36.52 -9.98 -6.26
C GLY A 226 -36.64 -8.60 -5.64
N ALA A 227 -36.89 -8.54 -4.34
CA ALA A 227 -36.90 -7.31 -3.55
C ALA A 227 -35.99 -7.50 -2.34
N TRP A 228 -34.98 -6.62 -2.21
CA TRP A 228 -33.89 -6.76 -1.24
C TRP A 228 -33.70 -5.46 -0.46
N MET A 229 -33.98 -5.48 0.83
CA MET A 229 -33.66 -4.40 1.76
C MET A 229 -32.20 -4.53 2.20
N PHE A 230 -31.37 -3.61 1.76
CA PHE A 230 -30.03 -3.43 2.29
C PHE A 230 -30.10 -2.66 3.60
N MET A 231 -29.36 -3.12 4.61
CA MET A 231 -29.37 -2.47 5.92
C MET A 231 -28.60 -1.15 5.92
N GLY A 232 -27.58 -1.05 5.07
CA GLY A 232 -26.78 0.15 4.85
C GLY A 232 -25.90 0.51 6.05
N SER A 233 -25.68 1.80 6.30
CA SER A 233 -24.79 2.23 7.39
C SER A 233 -25.47 2.06 8.75
N ARG A 234 -25.04 1.06 9.52
CA ARG A 234 -25.47 0.85 10.92
C ARG A 234 -24.87 1.85 11.92
N GLU A 235 -24.19 2.88 11.43
CA GLU A 235 -23.44 3.81 12.31
C GLU A 235 -24.33 4.57 13.28
N ARG A 236 -25.60 4.83 12.91
CA ARG A 236 -26.60 5.51 13.76
C ARG A 236 -27.65 4.56 14.35
N SER A 237 -27.47 3.25 14.19
CA SER A 237 -28.27 2.26 14.92
C SER A 237 -27.84 2.16 16.38
N SER A 238 -28.60 1.39 17.17
CA SER A 238 -28.30 1.12 18.59
C SER A 238 -28.34 -0.36 18.92
N GLY A 239 -27.52 -0.76 19.89
CA GLY A 239 -27.47 -2.12 20.44
C GLY A 239 -26.18 -2.88 20.12
N GLY A 240 -25.29 -2.30 19.31
CA GLY A 240 -24.02 -2.90 18.92
C GLY A 240 -24.13 -4.05 17.89
N PRO A 241 -23.01 -4.74 17.60
CA PRO A 241 -22.90 -5.68 16.48
C PRO A 241 -23.85 -6.88 16.58
N PHE A 242 -24.18 -7.30 17.80
CA PHE A 242 -24.98 -8.51 18.04
C PHE A 242 -26.47 -8.23 18.23
N PHE A 243 -26.88 -6.97 18.12
CA PHE A 243 -28.29 -6.60 18.21
C PHE A 243 -29.08 -7.23 17.06
N LYS A 244 -30.35 -7.56 17.32
CA LYS A 244 -31.23 -8.22 16.37
C LYS A 244 -32.60 -7.57 16.42
N ASP A 245 -33.23 -7.46 15.27
CA ASP A 245 -34.55 -6.84 15.13
C ASP A 245 -35.41 -7.54 14.07
N ILE A 246 -36.60 -6.98 13.86
CA ILE A 246 -37.59 -7.39 12.87
C ILE A 246 -37.02 -7.18 11.46
N ASN A 247 -37.13 -8.21 10.62
CA ASN A 247 -36.77 -8.12 9.19
C ASN A 247 -37.95 -8.43 8.29
N TYR A 248 -38.78 -9.42 8.67
CA TYR A 248 -39.96 -9.82 7.91
C TYR A 248 -41.19 -9.90 8.78
N GLN A 249 -42.32 -9.68 8.14
CA GLN A 249 -43.59 -10.23 8.57
C GLN A 249 -44.41 -10.54 7.33
N SER A 250 -45.13 -11.66 7.32
CA SER A 250 -46.07 -11.88 6.23
C SER A 250 -47.44 -12.35 6.69
N SER A 251 -48.45 -11.92 5.96
CA SER A 251 -49.86 -12.30 6.10
C SER A 251 -50.55 -12.07 4.74
N SER A 252 -51.55 -11.19 4.69
CA SER A 252 -52.15 -10.68 3.46
C SER A 252 -51.22 -9.84 2.57
N ALA A 253 -50.07 -9.41 3.11
CA ALA A 253 -48.95 -8.78 2.39
C ALA A 253 -47.62 -9.35 2.89
N VAL A 254 -46.51 -9.02 2.23
CA VAL A 254 -45.17 -9.28 2.75
C VAL A 254 -44.54 -7.95 3.16
N GLU A 255 -44.14 -7.84 4.41
CA GLU A 255 -43.49 -6.67 5.00
C GLU A 255 -42.00 -6.96 5.11
N ILE A 256 -41.17 -6.08 4.57
CA ILE A 256 -39.71 -6.08 4.79
C ILE A 256 -39.30 -4.79 5.49
N TYR A 257 -38.41 -4.91 6.46
CA TYR A 257 -38.16 -3.89 7.47
C TYR A 257 -36.70 -3.44 7.50
N ASN A 258 -36.44 -2.15 7.60
CA ASN A 258 -35.16 -1.67 8.13
C ASN A 258 -35.39 -0.98 9.47
N CYS A 259 -35.22 -1.72 10.57
CA CYS A 259 -35.21 -1.16 11.92
C CYS A 259 -33.86 -0.49 12.19
N ILE A 260 -33.90 0.84 12.33
CA ILE A 260 -32.73 1.69 12.58
C ILE A 260 -32.40 1.63 14.07
N PHE A 261 -33.38 1.91 14.92
CA PHE A 261 -33.30 1.77 16.37
C PHE A 261 -34.69 1.45 16.92
N THR A 262 -34.75 0.56 17.91
CA THR A 262 -36.01 0.11 18.52
C THR A 262 -35.80 -0.15 20.01
N GLY A 263 -36.91 -0.26 20.75
CA GLY A 263 -36.92 -0.67 22.15
C GLY A 263 -36.84 -2.20 22.34
N HIS A 264 -36.57 -2.96 21.28
CA HIS A 264 -36.57 -4.42 21.33
C HIS A 264 -35.26 -4.94 21.96
N THR A 265 -35.29 -5.17 23.28
CA THR A 265 -34.12 -5.66 24.03
C THR A 265 -32.92 -4.72 23.88
N GLN A 266 -33.20 -3.42 23.87
CA GLN A 266 -32.23 -2.37 23.61
C GLN A 266 -31.25 -2.19 24.78
N THR A 267 -29.95 -2.20 24.47
CA THR A 267 -28.86 -2.08 25.48
C THR A 267 -28.15 -0.74 25.43
N GLU A 268 -28.45 0.11 24.43
CA GLU A 268 -27.82 1.41 24.22
C GLU A 268 -28.85 2.53 24.00
N ALA A 269 -28.44 3.78 24.21
CA ALA A 269 -29.24 4.93 23.83
C ALA A 269 -29.35 5.06 22.30
N TYR A 270 -30.42 5.70 21.82
CA TYR A 270 -30.58 6.02 20.39
C TYR A 270 -29.60 7.09 19.92
N ARG A 271 -29.18 7.01 18.65
CA ARG A 271 -28.17 7.88 18.05
C ARG A 271 -28.79 8.79 17.00
N ALA A 272 -28.61 10.10 17.16
CA ALA A 272 -29.08 11.09 16.19
C ALA A 272 -28.21 11.11 14.94
N GLY A 273 -28.80 11.42 13.78
CA GLY A 273 -28.07 11.62 12.53
C GLY A 273 -28.73 10.98 11.32
N LEU A 274 -27.97 10.87 10.25
CA LEU A 274 -28.41 10.28 8.98
C LEU A 274 -28.13 8.78 8.98
N HIS A 275 -29.17 7.98 8.71
CA HIS A 275 -29.06 6.56 8.40
C HIS A 275 -29.31 6.36 6.91
N THR A 276 -28.42 5.66 6.21
CA THR A 276 -28.48 5.43 4.76
C THR A 276 -28.64 3.95 4.48
N PHE A 277 -29.54 3.59 3.58
CA PHE A 277 -29.91 2.21 3.25
C PHE A 277 -30.54 2.15 1.84
N ALA A 278 -30.96 0.97 1.37
CA ALA A 278 -31.55 0.87 0.03
C ALA A 278 -32.56 -0.27 -0.08
N LEU A 279 -33.55 -0.09 -0.96
CA LEU A 279 -34.44 -1.15 -1.42
C LEU A 279 -34.12 -1.44 -2.89
N GLN A 280 -33.48 -2.57 -3.16
CA GLN A 280 -33.19 -3.03 -4.52
C GLN A 280 -34.32 -3.88 -5.06
N VAL A 281 -34.65 -3.69 -6.33
CA VAL A 281 -35.51 -4.60 -7.09
C VAL A 281 -34.73 -5.18 -8.27
N ASN A 282 -34.83 -6.47 -8.53
CA ASN A 282 -34.10 -7.11 -9.63
C ASN A 282 -34.84 -8.33 -10.17
N GLY A 283 -34.21 -9.12 -11.05
CA GLY A 283 -34.79 -10.33 -11.64
C GLY A 283 -34.82 -11.57 -10.73
N GLY A 284 -34.73 -11.42 -9.40
CA GLY A 284 -34.73 -12.51 -8.43
C GLY A 284 -33.34 -13.09 -8.09
N GLN A 285 -32.27 -12.50 -8.64
CA GLN A 285 -30.89 -12.92 -8.34
C GLN A 285 -30.43 -12.33 -7.00
N ALA A 286 -29.43 -12.98 -6.38
CA ALA A 286 -28.79 -12.45 -5.17
C ALA A 286 -28.27 -11.02 -5.43
N PRO A 287 -28.52 -10.06 -4.53
CA PRO A 287 -28.21 -8.67 -4.77
C PRO A 287 -26.72 -8.39 -4.47
N THR A 288 -26.17 -7.35 -5.09
CA THR A 288 -24.81 -6.85 -4.79
C THR A 288 -24.91 -5.57 -3.97
N MET A 289 -24.02 -5.39 -2.98
CA MET A 289 -24.02 -4.21 -2.11
C MET A 289 -24.00 -2.90 -2.91
N PRO A 290 -24.95 -1.98 -2.67
CA PRO A 290 -25.01 -0.72 -3.39
C PRO A 290 -23.93 0.25 -2.89
N SER A 291 -23.38 1.04 -3.81
CA SER A 291 -22.49 2.16 -3.43
C SER A 291 -23.30 3.39 -3.04
N TYR A 292 -23.00 3.96 -1.88
CA TYR A 292 -23.61 5.20 -1.37
C TYR A 292 -22.77 6.46 -1.65
N ALA A 293 -21.56 6.32 -2.22
CA ALA A 293 -20.61 7.42 -2.39
C ALA A 293 -21.15 8.58 -3.25
N TRP A 294 -22.08 8.30 -4.16
CA TRP A 294 -22.71 9.32 -5.00
C TRP A 294 -23.50 10.36 -4.19
N GLN A 295 -23.98 10.04 -2.98
CA GLN A 295 -24.74 10.96 -2.14
C GLN A 295 -23.91 12.20 -1.76
N GLU A 296 -22.59 12.09 -1.71
CA GLU A 296 -21.71 13.24 -1.47
C GLU A 296 -21.69 14.25 -2.63
N ALA A 297 -22.00 13.80 -3.85
CA ALA A 297 -22.11 14.69 -5.01
C ALA A 297 -23.46 15.41 -5.09
N VAL A 298 -24.42 15.05 -4.23
CA VAL A 298 -25.78 15.60 -4.23
C VAL A 298 -25.82 16.89 -3.42
N ARG A 299 -25.60 18.01 -4.12
CA ARG A 299 -25.47 19.33 -3.51
C ARG A 299 -26.44 20.33 -4.13
N ASN A 300 -26.81 21.32 -3.32
CA ASN A 300 -27.53 22.49 -3.80
C ASN A 300 -26.64 23.26 -4.79
N PRO A 301 -27.08 23.49 -6.04
CA PRO A 301 -26.24 24.12 -7.06
C PRO A 301 -25.90 25.59 -6.76
N THR A 302 -26.69 26.25 -5.91
CA THR A 302 -26.50 27.65 -5.54
C THR A 302 -25.61 27.81 -4.32
N THR A 303 -25.81 26.98 -3.29
CA THR A 303 -25.10 27.13 -2.00
C THR A 303 -23.94 26.17 -1.82
N GLY A 304 -23.85 25.11 -2.64
CA GLY A 304 -22.87 24.03 -2.48
C GLY A 304 -23.12 23.12 -1.27
N ALA A 305 -24.16 23.37 -0.46
CA ALA A 305 -24.49 22.56 0.69
C ALA A 305 -24.99 21.17 0.27
N SER A 306 -24.72 20.13 1.08
CA SER A 306 -25.31 18.80 0.90
C SER A 306 -26.84 18.90 0.96
N LEU A 307 -27.54 18.18 0.09
CA LEU A 307 -29.00 18.04 0.20
C LEU A 307 -29.42 16.95 1.21
N TYR A 308 -28.51 16.03 1.54
CA TYR A 308 -28.68 15.10 2.66
C TYR A 308 -28.23 15.77 3.95
N GLN A 309 -29.18 16.05 4.85
CA GLN A 309 -28.90 16.59 6.17
C GLN A 309 -28.16 15.55 7.02
N GLY A 310 -27.19 15.99 7.81
CA GLY A 310 -26.38 15.11 8.67
C GLY A 310 -25.39 14.20 7.93
N LEU A 311 -25.27 14.30 6.59
CA LEU A 311 -24.26 13.54 5.83
C LEU A 311 -22.85 14.02 6.18
N ILE A 312 -22.02 13.09 6.67
CA ILE A 312 -20.59 13.31 6.91
C ILE A 312 -19.80 12.66 5.77
N PRO A 313 -19.10 13.44 4.92
CA PRO A 313 -18.33 12.91 3.79
C PRO A 313 -17.17 11.99 4.21
N ALA A 314 -16.77 11.08 3.32
CA ALA A 314 -15.62 10.18 3.50
C ALA A 314 -14.32 10.94 3.83
N SER A 315 -14.11 12.11 3.22
CA SER A 315 -12.94 12.97 3.50
C SER A 315 -12.89 13.54 4.92
N GLN A 316 -14.02 13.51 5.64
CA GLN A 316 -14.12 13.94 7.04
C GLN A 316 -14.14 12.78 8.02
N ARG A 317 -13.92 11.55 7.54
CA ARG A 317 -13.90 10.32 8.36
C ARG A 317 -12.48 9.82 8.53
N GLY A 318 -12.24 9.07 9.60
CA GLY A 318 -10.99 8.35 9.84
C GLY A 318 -11.20 6.84 9.79
N ALA A 319 -10.22 6.10 10.32
CA ALA A 319 -10.31 4.66 10.49
C ALA A 319 -9.62 4.23 11.80
N VAL A 320 -9.91 3.01 12.25
CA VAL A 320 -9.16 2.34 13.31
C VAL A 320 -8.68 1.00 12.77
N ALA A 321 -7.40 0.69 12.93
CA ALA A 321 -6.85 -0.61 12.56
C ALA A 321 -5.95 -1.14 13.68
N GLY A 322 -5.75 -2.44 13.78
CA GLY A 322 -4.89 -3.00 14.81
C GLY A 322 -4.92 -4.51 14.83
N VAL A 323 -4.35 -5.08 15.90
CA VAL A 323 -4.35 -6.51 16.16
C VAL A 323 -5.05 -6.80 17.48
N ALA A 324 -6.05 -7.66 17.43
CA ALA A 324 -6.72 -8.27 18.57
C ALA A 324 -5.98 -9.56 18.98
N THR A 325 -5.66 -9.70 20.26
CA THR A 325 -4.87 -10.85 20.76
C THR A 325 -5.50 -11.51 21.98
N GLY A 326 -5.09 -12.74 22.30
CA GLY A 326 -5.55 -13.46 23.48
C GLY A 326 -6.90 -14.16 23.34
N ILE A 327 -7.44 -14.25 22.13
CA ILE A 327 -8.60 -15.10 21.81
C ILE A 327 -8.09 -16.42 21.21
N ALA A 328 -8.74 -17.53 21.55
CA ALA A 328 -8.37 -18.84 21.02
C ALA A 328 -8.60 -18.92 19.50
N VAL A 329 -7.68 -19.58 18.79
CA VAL A 329 -7.76 -19.79 17.33
C VAL A 329 -9.06 -20.49 16.95
N GLY A 330 -9.72 -20.02 15.89
CA GLY A 330 -10.95 -20.60 15.35
C GLY A 330 -12.25 -20.06 15.95
N ARG A 331 -12.19 -19.11 16.89
CA ARG A 331 -13.37 -18.37 17.38
C ARG A 331 -13.50 -17.02 16.63
N PRO A 332 -14.73 -16.57 16.29
CA PRO A 332 -14.93 -15.24 15.72
C PRO A 332 -14.45 -14.16 16.70
N ILE A 333 -13.61 -13.24 16.21
CA ILE A 333 -13.07 -12.14 16.99
C ILE A 333 -13.73 -10.85 16.49
N THR A 334 -14.61 -10.26 17.29
CA THR A 334 -15.26 -8.98 16.90
C THR A 334 -14.62 -7.83 17.65
N VAL A 335 -14.29 -6.76 16.93
CA VAL A 335 -13.87 -5.49 17.52
C VAL A 335 -14.93 -4.44 17.23
N GLY A 336 -15.50 -3.85 18.27
CA GLY A 336 -16.51 -2.79 18.18
C GLY A 336 -15.95 -1.43 18.58
N LEU A 337 -16.51 -0.36 18.01
CA LEU A 337 -16.34 1.02 18.43
C LEU A 337 -17.72 1.59 18.75
N ALA A 338 -17.89 2.21 19.91
CA ALA A 338 -19.14 2.89 20.23
C ALA A 338 -18.89 4.17 21.03
N ASN A 339 -19.69 5.19 20.73
CA ASN A 339 -19.91 6.34 21.59
C ASN A 339 -21.38 6.80 21.45
N ALA A 340 -21.71 7.94 22.05
CA ALA A 340 -23.06 8.50 21.99
C ALA A 340 -23.50 8.93 20.57
N ALA A 341 -22.57 9.13 19.65
CA ALA A 341 -22.85 9.60 18.29
C ALA A 341 -22.93 8.45 17.28
N ALA A 342 -22.05 7.45 17.37
CA ALA A 342 -21.97 6.38 16.38
C ALA A 342 -21.50 5.03 16.95
N GLN A 343 -21.78 3.95 16.20
CA GLN A 343 -21.27 2.60 16.44
C GLN A 343 -20.64 2.01 15.17
N TYR A 344 -19.63 1.17 15.31
CA TYR A 344 -18.96 0.46 14.22
C TYR A 344 -18.43 -0.88 14.71
N TRP A 345 -18.11 -1.78 13.81
CA TRP A 345 -17.45 -3.03 14.12
C TRP A 345 -16.68 -3.57 12.92
N ASP A 346 -15.78 -4.49 13.19
CA ASP A 346 -15.14 -5.36 12.22
C ASP A 346 -14.86 -6.73 12.85
N VAL A 347 -14.72 -7.76 12.01
CA VAL A 347 -14.33 -9.10 12.43
C VAL A 347 -12.85 -9.27 12.11
N ALA A 348 -12.04 -9.52 13.13
CA ALA A 348 -10.61 -9.71 12.94
C ALA A 348 -10.33 -11.02 12.19
N ASP A 349 -9.29 -11.01 11.35
CA ASP A 349 -8.86 -12.17 10.58
C ASP A 349 -8.18 -13.23 11.46
N GLY A 350 -7.68 -14.31 10.85
CA GLY A 350 -7.00 -15.40 11.56
C GLY A 350 -5.73 -15.00 12.31
N THR A 351 -5.15 -13.84 12.01
CA THR A 351 -3.99 -13.25 12.71
C THR A 351 -4.41 -12.31 13.84
N GLY A 352 -5.70 -12.02 13.95
CA GLY A 352 -6.26 -11.01 14.83
C GLY A 352 -6.22 -9.60 14.23
N ALA A 353 -5.81 -9.41 12.98
CA ALA A 353 -5.80 -8.09 12.35
C ALA A 353 -7.23 -7.65 12.01
N PHE A 354 -7.56 -6.39 12.28
CA PHE A 354 -8.86 -5.79 11.96
C PHE A 354 -8.69 -4.37 11.43
N THR A 355 -9.65 -3.90 10.65
CA THR A 355 -9.76 -2.52 10.15
C THR A 355 -11.21 -2.07 10.11
N ILE A 356 -11.52 -1.02 10.87
CA ILE A 356 -12.82 -0.35 10.88
C ILE A 356 -12.69 0.97 10.11
N PRO A 357 -13.10 1.03 8.83
CA PRO A 357 -12.97 2.23 8.00
C PRO A 357 -14.15 3.20 8.22
N ASN A 358 -14.01 4.41 7.65
CA ASN A 358 -15.08 5.41 7.55
C ASN A 358 -15.72 5.81 8.90
N VAL A 359 -14.93 5.81 9.97
CA VAL A 359 -15.36 6.16 11.32
C VAL A 359 -15.47 7.68 11.46
N ILE A 360 -16.61 8.17 11.95
CA ILE A 360 -16.79 9.60 12.27
C ILE A 360 -15.74 10.02 13.31
N PRO A 361 -15.01 11.14 13.14
CA PRO A 361 -14.02 11.58 14.11
C PRO A 361 -14.61 11.75 15.51
N GLY A 362 -13.86 11.34 16.52
CA GLY A 362 -14.30 11.37 17.91
C GLY A 362 -13.58 10.34 18.77
N THR A 363 -13.92 10.34 20.05
CA THR A 363 -13.41 9.36 21.01
C THR A 363 -14.44 8.25 21.19
N TYR A 364 -14.00 7.01 21.09
CA TYR A 364 -14.81 5.80 21.14
C TYR A 364 -14.33 4.89 22.25
N THR A 365 -15.27 4.16 22.85
CA THR A 365 -14.97 2.91 23.54
C THR A 365 -14.69 1.86 22.47
N GLN A 366 -13.47 1.32 22.47
CA GLN A 366 -13.10 0.17 21.66
C GLN A 366 -13.28 -1.09 22.50
N THR A 367 -14.05 -2.04 21.99
CA THR A 367 -14.43 -3.27 22.69
C THR A 367 -14.00 -4.49 21.88
N LEU A 368 -13.34 -5.44 22.53
CA LEU A 368 -13.03 -6.76 21.98
C LEU A 368 -14.05 -7.76 22.52
N TYR A 369 -14.63 -8.57 21.63
CA TYR A 369 -15.58 -9.61 21.98
C TYR A 369 -15.02 -11.00 21.66
N ASP A 370 -15.19 -11.94 22.61
CA ASP A 370 -15.06 -13.39 22.39
C ASP A 370 -16.46 -13.98 22.26
N GLY A 371 -16.85 -14.36 21.05
CA GLY A 371 -18.28 -14.57 20.75
C GLY A 371 -19.04 -13.25 20.88
N GLU A 372 -19.96 -13.18 21.83
CA GLU A 372 -20.78 -12.00 22.17
C GLU A 372 -20.41 -11.39 23.53
N LEU A 373 -19.45 -11.98 24.25
CA LEU A 373 -18.97 -11.49 25.54
C LEU A 373 -17.86 -10.47 25.32
N GLU A 374 -17.99 -9.30 25.93
CA GLU A 374 -16.88 -8.36 26.02
C GLU A 374 -15.75 -8.99 26.83
N VAL A 375 -14.54 -8.95 26.29
CA VAL A 375 -13.33 -9.49 26.94
C VAL A 375 -12.15 -8.52 26.93
N GLY A 376 -12.27 -7.39 26.26
CA GLY A 376 -11.31 -6.30 26.28
C GLY A 376 -11.97 -4.96 26.01
N ARG A 377 -11.46 -3.90 26.64
CA ARG A 377 -11.96 -2.53 26.48
C ARG A 377 -10.81 -1.53 26.60
N ARG A 378 -10.83 -0.50 25.76
CA ARG A 378 -9.99 0.70 25.88
C ARG A 378 -10.66 1.92 25.26
N THR A 379 -10.00 3.07 25.36
CA THR A 379 -10.42 4.29 24.67
C THR A 379 -9.57 4.48 23.41
N VAL A 380 -10.18 4.88 22.30
CA VAL A 380 -9.49 5.23 21.05
C VAL A 380 -10.04 6.54 20.50
N THR A 381 -9.16 7.42 19.99
CA THR A 381 -9.54 8.67 19.34
C THR A 381 -9.28 8.57 17.84
N VAL A 382 -10.28 8.92 17.05
CA VAL A 382 -10.24 8.90 15.58
C VAL A 382 -10.21 10.33 15.07
N ALA A 383 -9.26 10.61 14.17
CA ALA A 383 -9.16 11.88 13.45
C ALA A 383 -9.54 11.72 11.97
N ALA A 384 -10.06 12.77 11.36
CA ALA A 384 -10.39 12.77 9.93
C ALA A 384 -9.14 12.54 9.06
N GLY A 385 -9.27 11.74 8.00
CA GLY A 385 -8.20 11.45 7.04
C GLY A 385 -7.05 10.60 7.59
N ALA A 386 -7.16 10.09 8.83
CA ALA A 386 -6.12 9.29 9.48
C ALA A 386 -6.65 7.92 9.89
N THR A 387 -5.75 6.93 9.89
CA THR A 387 -5.99 5.62 10.51
C THR A 387 -5.31 5.59 11.86
N THR A 388 -6.09 5.46 12.93
CA THR A 388 -5.57 5.28 14.28
C THR A 388 -5.23 3.81 14.49
N THR A 389 -3.95 3.47 14.64
CA THR A 389 -3.54 2.11 15.01
C THR A 389 -3.84 1.84 16.49
N ALA A 390 -4.72 0.91 16.83
CA ALA A 390 -5.11 0.60 18.22
C ALA A 390 -5.28 -0.89 18.46
N ASN A 391 -4.23 -1.56 18.94
CA ASN A 391 -4.30 -2.98 19.33
C ASN A 391 -5.16 -3.18 20.58
N ILE A 392 -5.73 -4.37 20.72
CA ILE A 392 -6.56 -4.73 21.88
C ILE A 392 -6.30 -6.18 22.29
N VAL A 393 -6.36 -6.49 23.59
CA VAL A 393 -6.10 -7.84 24.10
C VAL A 393 -7.29 -8.34 24.93
N ASN A 394 -7.51 -9.65 24.88
CA ASN A 394 -8.36 -10.34 25.83
C ASN A 394 -7.77 -10.18 27.23
N SER A 395 -8.42 -9.35 28.01
CA SER A 395 -8.08 -9.06 29.41
C SER A 395 -9.10 -9.67 30.38
N PHE A 396 -10.01 -10.53 29.88
CA PHE A 396 -10.99 -11.20 30.71
C PHE A 396 -10.33 -12.24 31.59
N TYR A 397 -10.48 -12.06 32.90
CA TYR A 397 -10.05 -13.08 33.85
C TYR A 397 -11.09 -14.20 33.99
N LEU A 398 -10.76 -15.35 33.41
CA LEU A 398 -11.49 -16.60 33.64
C LEU A 398 -10.72 -17.47 34.66
N PRO A 399 -11.29 -17.77 35.83
CA PRO A 399 -10.66 -18.66 36.81
C PRO A 399 -10.27 -20.01 36.20
N ALA A 400 -9.01 -20.38 36.41
CA ALA A 400 -8.47 -21.68 36.04
C ALA A 400 -8.92 -22.77 37.04
N ASN A 401 -8.95 -24.02 36.56
CA ASN A 401 -9.24 -25.21 37.37
C ASN A 401 -10.56 -25.12 38.18
N PRO A 402 -11.71 -24.88 37.53
CA PRO A 402 -12.99 -24.95 38.22
C PRO A 402 -13.23 -26.36 38.76
N ILE A 403 -13.99 -26.46 39.85
CA ILE A 403 -14.55 -27.75 40.30
C ILE A 403 -15.42 -28.33 39.18
N PHE A 404 -16.25 -27.49 38.57
CA PHE A 404 -16.92 -27.77 37.30
C PHE A 404 -17.29 -26.48 36.59
N ARG A 405 -17.48 -26.58 35.28
CA ARG A 405 -18.03 -25.53 34.42
C ARG A 405 -19.04 -26.14 33.46
N ILE A 406 -20.12 -25.42 33.21
CA ILE A 406 -21.22 -25.77 32.29
C ILE A 406 -21.38 -24.59 31.34
N GLY A 407 -21.30 -24.84 30.05
CA GLY A 407 -21.29 -23.80 29.01
C GLY A 407 -19.93 -23.10 28.87
N THR A 408 -19.90 -22.12 27.98
CA THR A 408 -18.73 -21.30 27.68
C THR A 408 -19.04 -19.86 28.03
N PHE A 409 -18.10 -19.14 28.66
CA PHE A 409 -18.27 -17.71 28.93
C PHE A 409 -18.03 -16.93 27.62
N ASP A 410 -19.04 -16.85 26.78
CA ASP A 410 -18.96 -16.18 25.48
C ASP A 410 -20.19 -15.33 25.13
N GLY A 411 -21.03 -15.04 26.13
CA GLY A 411 -22.11 -14.08 26.00
C GLY A 411 -23.31 -14.67 25.26
N SER A 412 -23.35 -16.00 25.10
CA SER A 412 -24.34 -16.71 24.32
C SER A 412 -24.82 -17.99 25.03
N PRO A 413 -26.08 -18.40 24.87
CA PRO A 413 -26.56 -19.70 25.33
C PRO A 413 -26.16 -20.87 24.41
N VAL A 414 -25.39 -20.63 23.35
CA VAL A 414 -25.07 -21.65 22.34
C VAL A 414 -24.46 -22.90 22.99
N GLY A 415 -24.98 -24.06 22.61
CA GLY A 415 -24.60 -25.35 23.19
C GLY A 415 -25.53 -25.84 24.30
N PHE A 416 -26.38 -24.99 24.87
CA PHE A 416 -27.45 -25.41 25.79
C PHE A 416 -28.69 -25.94 25.07
N LEU A 417 -29.53 -26.67 25.80
CA LEU A 417 -30.80 -27.21 25.33
C LEU A 417 -31.68 -26.08 24.79
N ASN A 418 -32.19 -26.25 23.56
CA ASN A 418 -33.06 -25.34 22.81
C ASN A 418 -32.42 -24.03 22.30
N ALA A 419 -31.14 -23.78 22.57
CA ALA A 419 -30.46 -22.58 22.07
C ALA A 419 -30.41 -22.51 20.54
N ASP A 420 -30.32 -23.65 19.87
CA ASP A 420 -30.30 -23.80 18.41
C ASP A 420 -31.62 -23.41 17.72
N LYS A 421 -32.71 -23.29 18.47
CA LYS A 421 -34.07 -23.10 17.94
C LYS A 421 -34.69 -21.75 18.30
N ILE A 422 -34.27 -21.14 19.40
CA ILE A 422 -34.96 -20.00 19.98
C ILE A 422 -35.08 -18.82 19.02
N GLU A 423 -34.11 -18.64 18.12
CA GLU A 423 -34.10 -17.56 17.14
C GLU A 423 -35.19 -17.63 16.08
N ILE A 424 -35.80 -18.82 15.91
CA ILE A 424 -36.77 -19.10 14.85
C ILE A 424 -38.12 -19.62 15.37
N MET A 425 -38.30 -19.78 16.68
CA MET A 425 -39.58 -20.21 17.25
C MET A 425 -39.72 -19.86 18.73
N HIS A 426 -40.97 -19.78 19.19
CA HIS A 426 -41.31 -19.48 20.58
C HIS A 426 -40.97 -20.65 21.52
N PRO A 427 -40.62 -20.44 22.81
CA PRO A 427 -40.38 -21.51 23.78
C PRO A 427 -41.49 -22.56 23.91
N SER A 428 -42.74 -22.22 23.57
CA SER A 428 -43.89 -23.12 23.61
C SER A 428 -44.06 -23.97 22.34
N ASP A 429 -43.23 -23.79 21.32
CA ASP A 429 -43.35 -24.49 20.05
C ASP A 429 -43.15 -26.00 20.24
N VAL A 430 -43.97 -26.81 19.58
CA VAL A 430 -43.94 -28.28 19.71
C VAL A 430 -42.59 -28.90 19.30
N ARG A 431 -41.77 -28.18 18.53
CA ARG A 431 -40.43 -28.62 18.09
C ARG A 431 -39.34 -28.39 19.15
N MET A 432 -39.62 -27.63 20.21
CA MET A 432 -38.72 -27.46 21.35
C MET A 432 -38.59 -28.78 22.11
N ALA A 433 -37.39 -29.09 22.60
CA ALA A 433 -37.23 -30.13 23.60
C ALA A 433 -37.93 -29.69 24.90
N ASN A 434 -38.41 -30.66 25.66
CA ASN A 434 -39.19 -30.40 26.87
C ASN A 434 -38.40 -29.54 27.88
N TRP A 435 -38.98 -28.42 28.30
CA TRP A 435 -38.36 -27.49 29.25
C TRP A 435 -38.53 -27.92 30.71
N ALA A 436 -39.64 -28.58 31.04
CA ALA A 436 -40.03 -28.92 32.41
C ALA A 436 -39.70 -30.37 32.76
N GLY A 437 -39.48 -30.67 34.05
CA GLY A 437 -39.21 -32.05 34.49
C GLY A 437 -37.85 -32.60 34.02
N LEU A 438 -36.89 -31.70 33.74
CA LEU A 438 -35.51 -32.08 33.43
C LEU A 438 -34.87 -32.82 34.61
N PRO A 439 -34.02 -33.84 34.36
CA PRO A 439 -33.32 -34.54 35.42
C PRO A 439 -32.31 -33.62 36.13
N ASN A 440 -31.88 -34.02 37.33
CA ASN A 440 -30.76 -33.36 38.01
C ASN A 440 -29.52 -33.36 37.09
N PHE A 441 -28.81 -32.25 37.04
CA PHE A 441 -27.56 -32.13 36.28
C PHE A 441 -26.42 -32.76 37.09
N VAL A 442 -25.98 -33.94 36.69
CA VAL A 442 -24.88 -34.69 37.29
C VAL A 442 -23.58 -34.29 36.61
N VAL A 443 -22.76 -33.53 37.32
CA VAL A 443 -21.46 -33.04 36.86
C VAL A 443 -20.54 -34.21 36.49
N GLY A 444 -19.91 -34.11 35.32
CA GLY A 444 -19.05 -35.16 34.76
C GLY A 444 -19.80 -36.31 34.09
N THR A 445 -21.14 -36.30 34.08
CA THR A 445 -21.98 -37.25 33.34
C THR A 445 -22.84 -36.56 32.30
N ASN A 446 -23.51 -35.45 32.66
CA ASN A 446 -24.32 -34.68 31.74
C ASN A 446 -23.47 -33.75 30.87
N THR A 447 -23.89 -33.57 29.62
CA THR A 447 -23.32 -32.59 28.69
C THR A 447 -24.05 -31.25 28.79
N ASP A 448 -23.42 -30.17 28.35
CA ASP A 448 -24.01 -28.83 28.33
C ASP A 448 -25.35 -28.77 27.58
N ALA A 449 -25.50 -29.52 26.49
CA ALA A 449 -26.76 -29.62 25.72
C ALA A 449 -27.96 -30.20 26.48
N GLN A 450 -27.75 -30.71 27.70
CA GLN A 450 -28.82 -31.18 28.59
C GLN A 450 -29.21 -30.15 29.64
N PHE A 451 -28.47 -29.05 29.76
CA PHE A 451 -28.81 -27.90 30.59
C PHE A 451 -29.71 -26.94 29.80
N PRO A 452 -30.81 -26.44 30.38
CA PRO A 452 -31.71 -25.52 29.68
C PRO A 452 -31.03 -24.18 29.39
N MET A 453 -31.17 -23.66 28.17
CA MET A 453 -30.64 -22.33 27.86
C MET A 453 -31.24 -21.21 28.70
N ALA A 454 -32.45 -21.41 29.25
CA ALA A 454 -33.17 -20.43 30.04
C ALA A 454 -34.00 -21.09 31.14
N GLN A 455 -34.17 -20.37 32.25
CA GLN A 455 -35.07 -20.75 33.34
C GLN A 455 -36.20 -19.75 33.49
N PHE A 456 -37.43 -20.23 33.37
CA PHE A 456 -38.67 -19.49 33.57
C PHE A 456 -39.30 -19.88 34.91
N MET A 457 -39.60 -18.89 35.74
CA MET A 457 -40.15 -19.11 37.09
C MET A 457 -41.44 -19.95 37.10
N GLY A 458 -42.24 -19.85 36.04
CA GLY A 458 -43.52 -20.55 35.88
C GLY A 458 -43.46 -21.86 35.09
N VAL A 459 -42.29 -22.28 34.59
CA VAL A 459 -42.17 -23.48 33.72
C VAL A 459 -41.16 -24.49 34.25
N ASN A 460 -39.91 -24.07 34.49
CA ASN A 460 -38.79 -24.98 34.78
C ASN A 460 -37.88 -24.46 35.91
N ASN A 461 -38.48 -23.89 36.95
CA ASN A 461 -37.79 -23.15 38.01
C ASN A 461 -37.07 -23.99 39.08
N SER A 462 -36.64 -25.19 38.73
CA SER A 462 -35.92 -26.08 39.66
C SER A 462 -34.82 -26.79 38.90
N GLN A 463 -33.57 -26.48 39.27
CA GLN A 463 -32.40 -27.18 38.74
C GLN A 463 -31.48 -27.57 39.87
N ARG A 464 -31.24 -28.88 39.99
CA ARG A 464 -30.29 -29.45 40.95
C ARG A 464 -29.01 -29.84 40.23
N PHE A 465 -27.88 -29.39 40.73
CA PHE A 465 -26.54 -29.84 40.33
C PHE A 465 -26.05 -30.86 41.35
N THR A 466 -25.54 -31.99 40.89
CA THR A 466 -24.92 -33.03 41.74
C THR A 466 -23.46 -33.20 41.34
N PHE A 467 -22.54 -33.11 42.28
CA PHE A 467 -21.10 -33.19 42.03
C PHE A 467 -20.37 -33.82 43.21
N THR A 468 -19.14 -34.28 42.99
CA THR A 468 -18.32 -34.93 44.02
C THR A 468 -17.12 -34.05 44.37
N LEU A 469 -16.84 -33.89 45.66
CA LEU A 469 -15.64 -33.23 46.16
C LEU A 469 -14.70 -34.25 46.80
N THR A 470 -13.42 -34.18 46.49
CA THR A 470 -12.38 -34.83 47.30
C THR A 470 -12.20 -34.10 48.63
N SER A 471 -11.58 -34.73 49.63
CA SER A 471 -11.28 -34.08 50.91
C SER A 471 -10.48 -32.79 50.75
N GLY A 472 -9.54 -32.73 49.79
CA GLY A 472 -8.75 -31.54 49.49
C GLY A 472 -9.53 -30.42 48.79
N GLN A 473 -10.70 -30.70 48.22
CA GLN A 473 -11.56 -29.70 47.58
C GLN A 473 -12.63 -29.14 48.54
N VAL A 474 -12.74 -29.66 49.77
CA VAL A 474 -13.65 -29.12 50.79
C VAL A 474 -13.06 -27.83 51.37
N GLN A 475 -13.41 -26.71 50.74
CA GLN A 475 -13.00 -25.36 51.12
C GLN A 475 -14.14 -24.38 50.82
N SER A 476 -13.93 -23.08 51.07
CA SER A 476 -14.87 -22.07 50.60
C SER A 476 -14.82 -22.01 49.08
N LEU A 477 -15.99 -22.13 48.45
CA LEU A 477 -16.14 -22.11 46.99
C LEU A 477 -17.06 -20.96 46.59
N THR A 478 -16.88 -20.47 45.37
CA THR A 478 -17.76 -19.48 44.77
C THR A 478 -18.50 -20.11 43.60
N PHE A 479 -19.83 -20.15 43.69
CA PHE A 479 -20.69 -20.52 42.56
C PHE A 479 -21.00 -19.27 41.74
N ARG A 480 -20.76 -19.31 40.44
CA ARG A 480 -20.94 -18.17 39.54
C ARG A 480 -21.95 -18.55 38.46
N VAL A 481 -22.91 -17.66 38.23
CA VAL A 481 -24.00 -17.83 37.24
C VAL A 481 -23.98 -16.62 36.34
N ALA A 482 -23.52 -16.81 35.11
CA ALA A 482 -23.57 -15.80 34.06
C ALA A 482 -24.87 -15.95 33.27
N ILE A 483 -25.57 -14.83 33.10
CA ILE A 483 -26.76 -14.72 32.26
C ILE A 483 -26.51 -13.71 31.16
N THR A 484 -27.04 -13.94 29.97
CA THR A 484 -26.98 -12.99 28.85
C THR A 484 -28.10 -11.95 28.97
N LEU A 485 -29.28 -12.40 29.39
CA LEU A 485 -30.51 -11.61 29.47
C LEU A 485 -31.34 -12.02 30.69
N GLY A 486 -31.83 -11.04 31.44
CA GLY A 486 -32.84 -11.20 32.48
C GLY A 486 -34.13 -10.46 32.14
N PHE A 487 -35.28 -11.06 32.46
CA PHE A 487 -36.60 -10.49 32.22
C PHE A 487 -37.37 -10.33 33.54
N SER A 488 -38.01 -9.17 33.75
CA SER A 488 -38.80 -8.86 34.94
C SER A 488 -38.03 -9.09 36.25
N GLY A 489 -36.75 -8.68 36.27
CA GLY A 489 -35.88 -8.75 37.45
C GLY A 489 -35.53 -10.15 37.93
N ALA A 490 -35.67 -11.18 37.09
CA ALA A 490 -35.32 -12.55 37.45
C ALA A 490 -33.84 -12.70 37.80
N ARG A 491 -33.55 -13.37 38.91
CA ARG A 491 -32.17 -13.67 39.33
C ARG A 491 -32.08 -15.00 40.06
N PRO A 492 -30.93 -15.69 40.01
CA PRO A 492 -30.75 -16.97 40.68
C PRO A 492 -30.76 -16.84 42.21
N LYS A 493 -31.26 -17.86 42.88
CA LYS A 493 -31.09 -18.12 44.32
C LYS A 493 -30.69 -19.57 44.50
N ILE A 494 -29.73 -19.82 45.40
CA ILE A 494 -29.19 -21.16 45.58
C ILE A 494 -29.31 -21.68 47.00
N THR A 495 -29.45 -23.01 47.12
CA THR A 495 -29.34 -23.77 48.36
C THR A 495 -28.38 -24.95 48.15
N VAL A 496 -27.34 -25.02 48.96
CA VAL A 496 -26.34 -26.08 48.95
C VAL A 496 -26.78 -27.19 49.91
N ASN A 497 -26.72 -28.44 49.48
CA ASN A 497 -27.03 -29.63 50.28
C ASN A 497 -28.40 -29.57 50.97
N SER A 498 -29.42 -29.10 50.24
CA SER A 498 -30.79 -28.97 50.74
C SER A 498 -31.30 -30.24 51.43
N GLY A 499 -31.99 -30.08 52.57
CA GLY A 499 -32.48 -31.19 53.40
C GLY A 499 -31.43 -31.84 54.31
N GLN A 500 -30.15 -31.46 54.21
CA GLN A 500 -29.11 -31.86 55.17
C GLN A 500 -29.06 -30.91 56.36
N SER A 501 -28.58 -31.39 57.52
CA SER A 501 -28.41 -30.57 58.74
C SER A 501 -27.37 -29.44 58.59
N TYR A 502 -26.55 -29.50 57.56
CA TYR A 502 -25.50 -28.53 57.20
C TYR A 502 -25.80 -27.80 55.89
N ALA A 503 -27.07 -27.77 55.47
CA ALA A 503 -27.49 -27.02 54.30
C ALA A 503 -27.18 -25.52 54.46
N TRP A 504 -26.86 -24.85 53.36
CA TRP A 504 -26.64 -23.40 53.32
C TRP A 504 -27.45 -22.77 52.21
N THR A 505 -28.16 -21.68 52.49
CA THR A 505 -28.97 -20.94 51.50
C THR A 505 -28.40 -19.55 51.32
N SER A 506 -28.30 -19.09 50.07
CA SER A 506 -27.84 -17.74 49.78
C SER A 506 -28.85 -16.67 50.21
N GLY A 507 -28.36 -15.45 50.42
CA GLY A 507 -29.21 -14.26 50.37
C GLY A 507 -29.85 -14.07 48.99
N ASN A 508 -30.81 -13.15 48.89
CA ASN A 508 -31.42 -12.80 47.60
C ASN A 508 -30.49 -11.81 46.86
N PRO A 509 -30.05 -12.09 45.62
CA PRO A 509 -29.29 -11.11 44.85
C PRO A 509 -30.14 -9.93 44.39
N THR A 510 -29.46 -8.84 44.02
CA THR A 510 -30.05 -7.72 43.28
C THR A 510 -30.80 -8.24 42.05
N ALA A 511 -31.96 -7.64 41.77
CA ALA A 511 -32.72 -7.94 40.57
C ALA A 511 -31.87 -7.73 39.30
N SER A 512 -32.14 -8.52 38.27
CA SER A 512 -31.50 -8.29 36.98
C SER A 512 -31.84 -6.91 36.42
N ALA A 513 -30.95 -6.35 35.61
CA ALA A 513 -31.24 -5.10 34.90
C ALA A 513 -32.38 -5.36 33.90
N ASP A 514 -33.51 -4.70 34.09
CA ASP A 514 -34.66 -4.84 33.21
C ASP A 514 -34.51 -3.91 32.00
N LEU A 515 -34.60 -4.48 30.80
CA LEU A 515 -34.60 -3.74 29.54
C LEU A 515 -35.99 -3.22 29.17
N ASN A 516 -37.00 -3.46 30.03
CA ASN A 516 -38.41 -3.15 29.77
C ASN A 516 -38.92 -3.75 28.44
N SER A 517 -38.40 -4.92 28.09
CA SER A 517 -38.67 -5.58 26.82
C SER A 517 -38.74 -7.09 27.03
N ARG A 518 -39.67 -7.75 26.32
CA ARG A 518 -39.59 -9.20 26.10
C ARG A 518 -38.35 -9.51 25.26
N GLY A 519 -37.72 -10.67 25.48
CA GLY A 519 -36.51 -11.06 24.75
C GLY A 519 -36.54 -12.52 24.31
N VAL A 520 -36.33 -13.48 25.22
CA VAL A 520 -36.21 -14.91 24.87
C VAL A 520 -37.44 -15.45 24.12
N THR A 521 -38.65 -15.00 24.44
CA THR A 521 -39.89 -15.39 23.75
C THR A 521 -40.00 -14.81 22.33
N ARG A 522 -39.15 -13.85 21.99
CA ARG A 522 -39.04 -13.20 20.68
C ARG A 522 -37.67 -13.47 20.03
N GLY A 523 -37.07 -14.62 20.33
CA GLY A 523 -35.93 -15.15 19.61
C GLY A 523 -34.64 -14.35 19.71
N THR A 524 -34.39 -13.76 20.88
CA THR A 524 -33.09 -13.17 21.22
C THR A 524 -32.69 -13.51 22.66
N TRP A 525 -31.40 -13.68 22.86
CA TRP A 525 -30.75 -13.79 24.17
C TRP A 525 -29.85 -12.61 24.49
N ARG A 526 -29.62 -11.71 23.52
CA ARG A 526 -28.72 -10.57 23.70
C ARG A 526 -29.34 -9.61 24.70
N GLY A 527 -28.60 -9.31 25.77
CA GLY A 527 -29.03 -8.40 26.82
C GLY A 527 -27.84 -7.69 27.45
N ASN A 528 -27.99 -7.23 28.69
CA ASN A 528 -26.94 -6.48 29.36
C ASN A 528 -25.82 -7.33 29.95
N ASN A 529 -25.88 -8.66 29.85
CA ASN A 529 -25.00 -9.63 30.50
C ASN A 529 -24.89 -9.39 32.04
N GLN A 530 -25.18 -10.39 32.87
CA GLN A 530 -24.98 -10.27 34.32
C GLN A 530 -24.32 -11.48 34.93
N LEU A 531 -23.37 -11.25 35.84
CA LEU A 531 -22.68 -12.30 36.59
C LEU A 531 -23.11 -12.25 38.05
N TYR A 532 -23.79 -13.30 38.48
CA TYR A 532 -24.14 -13.52 39.88
C TYR A 532 -23.08 -14.39 40.54
N THR A 533 -22.60 -13.99 41.70
CA THR A 533 -21.60 -14.75 42.47
C THR A 533 -22.12 -15.06 43.86
N PHE A 534 -21.88 -16.29 44.30
CA PHE A 534 -22.32 -16.79 45.59
C PHE A 534 -21.12 -17.39 46.34
N GLY A 535 -20.61 -16.66 47.34
CA GLY A 535 -19.58 -17.18 48.24
C GLY A 535 -20.19 -18.19 49.22
N ILE A 536 -19.82 -19.45 49.07
CA ILE A 536 -20.33 -20.57 49.87
C ILE A 536 -19.24 -20.96 50.89
N PRO A 537 -19.55 -20.96 52.19
CA PRO A 537 -18.57 -21.32 53.22
C PRO A 537 -18.22 -22.82 53.14
N SER A 538 -16.98 -23.16 53.50
CA SER A 538 -16.52 -24.56 53.54
C SER A 538 -17.40 -25.48 54.39
N THR A 539 -18.05 -24.95 55.43
CA THR A 539 -18.95 -25.68 56.32
C THR A 539 -20.19 -26.25 55.62
N ALA A 540 -20.56 -25.70 54.46
CA ALA A 540 -21.67 -26.17 53.64
C ALA A 540 -21.33 -27.42 52.82
N PHE A 541 -20.05 -27.79 52.68
CA PHE A 541 -19.59 -28.91 51.86
C PHE A 541 -19.09 -30.10 52.69
N ARG A 542 -19.09 -31.28 52.07
CA ARG A 542 -18.46 -32.51 52.60
C ARG A 542 -17.67 -33.21 51.50
N ALA A 543 -16.72 -34.06 51.88
CA ALA A 543 -16.09 -34.97 50.93
C ALA A 543 -17.14 -35.99 50.45
N GLY A 544 -17.11 -36.34 49.16
CA GLY A 544 -18.15 -37.12 48.51
C GLY A 544 -19.18 -36.26 47.78
N THR A 545 -20.39 -36.79 47.62
CA THR A 545 -21.46 -36.15 46.85
C THR A 545 -22.03 -34.92 47.55
N ASN A 546 -22.16 -33.83 46.80
CA ASN A 546 -22.78 -32.58 47.21
C ASN A 546 -23.83 -32.15 46.17
N THR A 547 -24.78 -31.33 46.58
CA THR A 547 -25.79 -30.74 45.68
C THR A 547 -25.86 -29.23 45.78
N ILE A 548 -26.19 -28.58 44.67
CA ILE A 548 -26.62 -27.17 44.63
C ILE A 548 -27.99 -27.14 43.96
N ASP A 549 -29.01 -26.64 44.66
CA ASP A 549 -30.33 -26.37 44.12
C ASP A 549 -30.41 -24.90 43.71
N MET A 550 -30.71 -24.64 42.44
CA MET A 550 -30.87 -23.30 41.88
C MET A 550 -32.30 -23.10 41.36
N GLY A 551 -32.91 -21.99 41.75
CA GLY A 551 -34.13 -21.49 41.16
C GLY A 551 -34.05 -19.97 40.95
N MET A 552 -34.83 -19.45 40.02
CA MET A 552 -35.02 -18.04 39.80
C MET A 552 -36.04 -17.47 40.80
N ILE A 553 -35.76 -16.26 41.27
CA ILE A 553 -36.68 -15.46 42.08
C ILE A 553 -36.97 -14.14 41.36
N SER A 554 -38.17 -13.57 41.56
CA SER A 554 -38.53 -12.22 41.11
C SER A 554 -39.62 -11.66 42.03
N GLY A 555 -39.58 -10.35 42.29
CA GLY A 555 -40.70 -9.65 42.95
C GLY A 555 -41.90 -9.44 42.02
N SER A 556 -41.70 -9.60 40.71
CA SER A 556 -42.71 -9.40 39.67
C SER A 556 -43.43 -10.68 39.25
N TYR A 557 -43.10 -11.82 39.87
CA TYR A 557 -43.72 -13.10 39.51
C TYR A 557 -45.17 -13.16 39.97
N VAL A 558 -46.08 -13.48 39.04
CA VAL A 558 -47.48 -13.75 39.32
C VAL A 558 -47.76 -15.23 39.11
N SER A 559 -48.37 -15.88 40.10
CA SER A 559 -48.69 -17.31 40.03
C SER A 559 -49.57 -17.64 38.81
N GLY A 560 -49.21 -18.70 38.10
CA GLY A 560 -49.91 -19.17 36.89
C GLY A 560 -49.36 -18.58 35.58
N GLN A 561 -48.42 -17.63 35.63
CA GLN A 561 -47.66 -17.23 34.45
C GLN A 561 -46.79 -18.38 33.95
N THR A 562 -46.62 -18.50 32.63
CA THR A 562 -45.75 -19.49 31.99
C THR A 562 -44.54 -18.79 31.34
N TRP A 563 -44.59 -18.52 30.04
CA TRP A 563 -43.45 -18.02 29.23
C TRP A 563 -43.10 -16.56 29.49
N LEU A 564 -44.08 -15.78 29.96
CA LEU A 564 -43.88 -14.41 30.47
C LEU A 564 -43.65 -14.34 31.97
N SER A 565 -43.47 -15.48 32.64
CA SER A 565 -42.94 -15.44 34.00
C SER A 565 -41.51 -14.86 33.97
N PRO A 566 -41.05 -14.22 35.05
CA PRO A 566 -39.67 -13.75 35.14
C PRO A 566 -38.70 -14.88 34.81
N ASN A 567 -37.74 -14.61 33.94
CA ASN A 567 -36.83 -15.61 33.40
C ASN A 567 -35.45 -15.03 33.15
N ALA A 568 -34.46 -15.92 33.07
CA ALA A 568 -33.09 -15.57 32.71
C ALA A 568 -32.54 -16.57 31.70
N VAL A 569 -31.77 -16.05 30.73
CA VAL A 569 -31.05 -16.83 29.71
C VAL A 569 -29.60 -16.97 30.15
N PHE A 570 -29.07 -18.19 30.15
CA PHE A 570 -27.74 -18.49 30.64
C PHE A 570 -26.67 -18.29 29.56
N ASP A 571 -25.49 -17.96 30.02
CA ASP A 571 -24.23 -17.92 29.27
C ASP A 571 -23.35 -19.09 29.74
N ALA A 572 -22.97 -19.06 31.02
CA ALA A 572 -22.19 -20.12 31.64
C ALA A 572 -22.39 -20.17 33.16
N ILE A 573 -22.05 -21.32 33.74
CA ILE A 573 -22.07 -21.55 35.18
C ILE A 573 -20.77 -22.24 35.59
N ASP A 574 -20.17 -21.82 36.70
CA ASP A 574 -19.09 -22.60 37.30
C ASP A 574 -19.03 -22.54 38.82
N LEU A 575 -18.27 -23.48 39.38
CA LEU A 575 -17.95 -23.54 40.79
C LEU A 575 -16.43 -23.54 40.93
N VAL A 576 -15.88 -22.54 41.61
CA VAL A 576 -14.42 -22.31 41.72
C VAL A 576 -14.02 -22.12 43.17
N PRO A 577 -12.75 -22.36 43.55
CA PRO A 577 -12.23 -21.91 44.84
C PRO A 577 -12.46 -20.41 45.04
N THR A 578 -12.93 -19.98 46.22
CA THR A 578 -13.22 -18.55 46.47
C THR A 578 -11.98 -17.67 46.28
N SER A 579 -10.78 -18.17 46.59
CA SER A 579 -9.51 -17.49 46.36
C SER A 579 -9.19 -17.24 44.88
N ALA A 580 -9.78 -18.01 43.96
CA ALA A 580 -9.58 -17.89 42.51
C ALA A 580 -10.73 -17.15 41.81
N ALA A 581 -11.81 -16.82 42.52
CA ALA A 581 -13.06 -16.31 41.93
C ALA A 581 -12.97 -14.88 41.37
N SER A 582 -11.93 -14.13 41.71
CA SER A 582 -11.68 -12.77 41.23
C SER A 582 -10.21 -12.62 40.83
N PRO A 583 -9.89 -11.76 39.85
CA PRO A 583 -8.50 -11.54 39.48
C PRO A 583 -7.74 -10.91 40.66
N PRO A 584 -6.47 -11.31 40.87
CA PRO A 584 -5.59 -10.66 41.83
C PRO A 584 -5.39 -9.19 41.44
N ALA A 585 -5.15 -8.33 42.44
CA ALA A 585 -4.89 -6.91 42.20
C ALA A 585 -3.65 -6.73 41.30
N LEU A 586 -3.70 -5.75 40.40
CA LEU A 586 -2.52 -5.27 39.69
C LEU A 586 -1.52 -4.73 40.72
N THR A 587 -0.33 -5.31 40.79
CA THR A 587 0.72 -4.94 41.74
C THR A 587 1.75 -4.00 41.14
N ALA A 588 1.98 -4.08 39.82
CA ALA A 588 2.88 -3.18 39.11
C ALA A 588 2.57 -3.13 37.61
N VAL A 589 2.96 -2.01 37.00
CA VAL A 589 3.19 -1.88 35.56
C VAL A 589 4.63 -1.43 35.40
N THR A 590 5.36 -2.00 34.44
CA THR A 590 6.75 -1.64 34.19
C THR A 590 6.92 -1.25 32.73
N ILE A 591 7.64 -0.15 32.47
CA ILE A 591 7.98 0.32 31.13
C ILE A 591 9.45 -0.01 30.86
N ALA A 592 9.72 -0.66 29.73
CA ALA A 592 11.07 -0.99 29.28
C ALA A 592 11.32 -0.46 27.86
N PRO A 593 12.49 0.14 27.56
CA PRO A 593 13.57 0.48 28.50
C PRO A 593 13.22 1.68 29.39
N ALA A 594 13.53 1.62 30.68
CA ALA A 594 13.35 2.76 31.59
C ALA A 594 14.46 3.81 31.44
N ASN A 595 14.16 5.07 31.76
CA ASN A 595 15.12 6.19 31.90
C ASN A 595 16.01 6.39 30.67
N ALA A 596 15.35 6.62 29.56
CA ALA A 596 15.92 6.36 28.27
C ALA A 596 16.33 7.60 27.51
N THR A 597 17.48 7.56 26.84
CA THR A 597 17.91 8.62 25.94
C THR A 597 17.37 8.39 24.53
N VAL A 598 16.74 9.40 23.93
CA VAL A 598 16.18 9.38 22.58
C VAL A 598 16.68 10.62 21.83
N GLY A 599 17.09 10.48 20.58
CA GLY A 599 17.43 11.64 19.74
C GLY A 599 16.18 12.47 19.44
N SER A 600 16.32 13.79 19.37
CA SER A 600 15.26 14.69 18.91
C SER A 600 14.67 14.23 17.58
N GLY A 601 13.34 14.19 17.45
CA GLY A 601 12.64 13.70 16.25
C GLY A 601 12.78 12.20 15.96
N VAL A 602 13.51 11.43 16.77
CA VAL A 602 13.71 9.99 16.57
C VAL A 602 12.61 9.19 17.28
N SER A 603 12.15 8.13 16.61
CA SER A 603 11.23 7.15 17.21
C SER A 603 11.97 6.01 17.92
N ARG A 604 11.41 5.54 19.04
CA ARG A 604 11.92 4.40 19.80
C ARG A 604 10.79 3.58 20.40
N ALA A 605 10.89 2.27 20.30
CA ALA A 605 9.92 1.35 20.88
C ALA A 605 10.07 1.20 22.40
N PHE A 606 8.94 1.11 23.08
CA PHE A 606 8.80 0.79 24.49
C PHE A 606 7.75 -0.31 24.66
N ALA A 607 7.96 -1.17 25.65
CA ALA A 607 7.01 -2.19 26.06
C ALA A 607 6.55 -1.92 27.50
N ALA A 608 5.28 -2.18 27.78
CA ALA A 608 4.74 -2.15 29.13
C ALA A 608 4.30 -3.56 29.53
N THR A 609 4.68 -3.98 30.73
CA THR A 609 4.29 -5.29 31.29
C THR A 609 3.48 -5.06 32.56
N ALA A 610 2.26 -5.58 32.59
CA ALA A 610 1.39 -5.58 33.76
C ALA A 610 1.58 -6.86 34.56
N SER A 611 1.65 -6.74 35.89
CA SER A 611 1.81 -7.89 36.80
C SER A 611 0.88 -7.82 37.99
N THR A 612 0.57 -8.98 38.52
CA THR A 612 -0.13 -9.22 39.78
C THR A 612 0.81 -9.90 40.78
N ALA A 613 0.34 -10.15 42.00
CA ALA A 613 1.12 -10.90 43.00
C ALA A 613 1.50 -12.32 42.54
N THR A 614 0.81 -12.87 41.55
CA THR A 614 1.03 -14.23 41.03
C THR A 614 1.80 -14.27 39.71
N GLY A 615 2.20 -13.12 39.16
CA GLY A 615 2.97 -13.02 37.91
C GLY A 615 2.40 -12.05 36.88
N THR A 616 2.95 -12.07 35.66
CA THR A 616 2.51 -11.27 34.52
C THR A 616 1.09 -11.62 34.09
N VAL A 617 0.34 -10.63 33.64
CA VAL A 617 -1.04 -10.79 33.19
C VAL A 617 -1.29 -9.96 31.93
N ALA A 618 -2.13 -10.45 31.04
CA ALA A 618 -2.56 -9.70 29.87
C ALA A 618 -3.41 -8.50 30.30
N ALA A 619 -3.06 -7.32 29.81
CA ALA A 619 -3.77 -6.08 30.10
C ALA A 619 -3.74 -5.17 28.87
N ASN A 620 -4.81 -4.40 28.67
CA ASN A 620 -4.80 -3.35 27.66
C ASN A 620 -3.90 -2.22 28.13
N ILE A 621 -2.95 -1.80 27.28
CA ILE A 621 -2.01 -0.71 27.57
C ILE A 621 -2.39 0.54 26.78
N ASP A 622 -2.72 1.60 27.52
CA ASP A 622 -2.87 2.95 26.98
C ASP A 622 -1.58 3.75 27.22
N TRP A 623 -0.94 4.17 26.14
CA TRP A 623 0.28 4.96 26.17
C TRP A 623 -0.03 6.45 26.04
N SER A 624 0.67 7.28 26.80
CA SER A 624 0.67 8.72 26.60
C SER A 624 2.05 9.32 26.86
N ALA A 625 2.35 10.42 26.20
CA ALA A 625 3.57 11.19 26.42
C ALA A 625 3.20 12.65 26.72
N THR A 626 4.07 13.37 27.44
CA THR A 626 3.78 14.75 27.84
C THR A 626 4.08 15.74 26.71
N LEU A 627 5.17 15.51 25.96
CA LEU A 627 5.61 16.40 24.88
C LEU A 627 5.66 15.69 23.52
N GLY A 628 6.26 14.51 23.46
CA GLY A 628 6.34 13.70 22.25
C GLY A 628 5.01 13.03 21.91
N SER A 629 5.06 12.17 20.90
CA SER A 629 3.91 11.33 20.54
C SER A 629 4.24 9.87 20.81
N VAL A 630 3.23 9.05 21.11
CA VAL A 630 3.40 7.61 21.29
C VAL A 630 2.25 6.87 20.66
N THR A 631 2.59 5.84 19.89
CA THR A 631 1.60 4.94 19.29
C THR A 631 1.04 3.99 20.35
N PRO A 632 -0.18 3.45 20.16
CA PRO A 632 -0.72 2.41 21.05
C PRO A 632 0.14 1.14 21.17
N GLY A 633 1.06 0.89 20.23
CA GLY A 633 2.07 -0.18 20.30
C GLY A 633 3.32 0.17 21.11
N GLY A 634 3.38 1.37 21.71
CA GLY A 634 4.51 1.81 22.54
C GLY A 634 5.68 2.40 21.75
N SER A 635 5.54 2.66 20.44
CA SER A 635 6.55 3.41 19.68
C SER A 635 6.40 4.91 19.98
N TYR A 636 7.35 5.47 20.72
CA TYR A 636 7.42 6.88 21.10
C TYR A 636 8.30 7.65 20.11
N THR A 637 7.83 8.80 19.63
CA THR A 637 8.59 9.75 18.81
C THR A 637 8.89 11.00 19.63
N ALA A 638 10.18 11.28 19.81
CA ALA A 638 10.63 12.46 20.54
C ALA A 638 10.20 13.76 19.84
N PRO A 639 9.86 14.81 20.59
CA PRO A 639 9.64 16.14 20.02
C PRO A 639 10.96 16.69 19.45
N ALA A 640 10.85 17.75 18.66
CA ALA A 640 12.03 18.47 18.11
C ALA A 640 12.83 19.22 19.21
N ALA A 641 12.19 19.54 20.33
CA ALA A 641 12.86 20.23 21.44
C ALA A 641 13.63 19.24 22.31
N THR A 642 14.89 19.56 22.60
CA THR A 642 15.72 18.78 23.54
C THR A 642 15.29 19.03 24.99
N GLY A 643 15.62 18.10 25.90
CA GLY A 643 15.26 18.21 27.31
C GLY A 643 14.74 16.89 27.89
N SER A 644 13.65 16.96 28.66
CA SER A 644 13.05 15.80 29.31
C SER A 644 11.58 15.65 28.91
N ASP A 645 11.14 14.42 28.69
CA ASP A 645 9.73 14.08 28.50
C ASP A 645 9.34 12.96 29.48
N THR A 646 8.05 12.77 29.71
CA THR A 646 7.51 11.67 30.53
C THR A 646 6.62 10.81 29.68
N LEU A 647 6.98 9.53 29.57
CA LEU A 647 6.18 8.48 28.95
C LEU A 647 5.39 7.75 30.03
N SER A 648 4.08 7.58 29.82
CA SER A 648 3.15 6.93 30.72
C SER A 648 2.50 5.72 30.04
N ALA A 649 2.31 4.65 30.80
CA ALA A 649 1.57 3.45 30.39
C ALA A 649 0.52 3.13 31.47
N VAL A 650 -0.75 3.10 31.07
CA VAL A 650 -1.86 2.68 31.92
C VAL A 650 -2.28 1.28 31.49
N ALA A 651 -2.11 0.31 32.36
CA ALA A 651 -2.58 -1.05 32.15
C ALA A 651 -3.99 -1.21 32.73
N THR A 652 -4.90 -1.80 31.96
CA THR A 652 -6.28 -2.08 32.35
C THR A 652 -6.60 -3.57 32.20
N ILE A 653 -7.16 -4.17 33.26
CA ILE A 653 -7.71 -5.53 33.27
C ILE A 653 -9.19 -5.45 33.63
N LEU A 654 -10.02 -6.22 32.94
CA LEU A 654 -11.44 -6.28 33.23
C LEU A 654 -11.74 -7.44 34.20
N ARG A 655 -12.40 -7.14 35.33
CA ARG A 655 -12.73 -8.16 36.34
C ARG A 655 -14.00 -8.94 35.99
N THR A 656 -14.97 -8.28 35.38
CA THR A 656 -16.26 -8.83 34.97
C THR A 656 -16.72 -8.18 33.65
N PRO A 657 -15.88 -8.20 32.60
CA PRO A 657 -16.17 -7.47 31.38
C PRO A 657 -17.50 -7.88 30.78
N GLY A 658 -18.26 -6.88 30.36
CA GLY A 658 -19.60 -7.07 29.82
C GLY A 658 -20.66 -7.44 30.85
N TYR A 659 -20.31 -7.98 32.02
CA TYR A 659 -21.29 -8.32 33.04
C TYR A 659 -21.51 -7.18 34.04
N SER A 660 -22.73 -6.68 34.14
CA SER A 660 -23.11 -5.90 35.33
C SER A 660 -23.26 -6.83 36.54
N THR A 661 -22.77 -6.40 37.71
CA THR A 661 -22.77 -7.24 38.91
C THR A 661 -24.07 -7.12 39.70
N GLY A 662 -24.82 -8.22 39.84
CA GLY A 662 -25.88 -8.34 40.83
C GLY A 662 -25.33 -8.86 42.15
N THR A 663 -25.31 -8.05 43.21
CA THR A 663 -24.70 -8.46 44.49
C THR A 663 -25.69 -9.24 45.36
N GLY A 664 -25.29 -10.42 45.84
CA GLY A 664 -26.01 -11.20 46.87
C GLY A 664 -25.46 -11.01 48.28
N ASN A 665 -24.25 -10.48 48.42
CA ASN A 665 -23.67 -10.02 49.68
C ASN A 665 -22.47 -9.11 49.38
N SER A 666 -22.50 -7.89 49.91
CA SER A 666 -21.46 -6.84 49.97
C SER A 666 -20.16 -7.04 49.17
N SER A 667 -20.05 -6.38 48.00
CA SER A 667 -18.87 -5.65 47.49
C SER A 667 -19.18 -5.17 46.07
N VAL A 668 -19.16 -3.86 45.85
CA VAL A 668 -19.15 -3.28 44.49
C VAL A 668 -17.84 -3.71 43.85
N ILE A 669 -17.88 -4.70 42.95
CA ILE A 669 -16.71 -5.06 42.17
C ILE A 669 -16.59 -3.98 41.10
N THR A 670 -15.52 -3.20 41.15
CA THR A 670 -15.17 -2.27 40.07
C THR A 670 -14.91 -3.07 38.79
N ASP A 671 -15.59 -2.71 37.69
CA ASP A 671 -15.58 -3.37 36.36
C ASP A 671 -14.15 -3.58 35.82
N SER A 672 -13.25 -2.65 36.12
CA SER A 672 -11.84 -2.68 35.73
C SER A 672 -10.89 -2.46 36.91
N LEU A 673 -9.70 -3.05 36.82
CA LEU A 673 -8.52 -2.69 37.61
C LEU A 673 -7.53 -1.95 36.70
N THR A 674 -7.02 -0.81 37.18
CA THR A 674 -6.00 -0.04 36.46
C THR A 674 -4.73 0.10 37.30
N ALA A 675 -3.59 0.15 36.63
CA ALA A 675 -2.32 0.52 37.21
C ALA A 675 -1.53 1.38 36.22
N THR A 676 -0.80 2.36 36.73
CA THR A 676 -0.07 3.32 35.89
C THR A 676 1.42 3.24 36.19
N ALA A 677 2.23 3.25 35.14
CA ALA A 677 3.67 3.44 35.22
C ALA A 677 4.08 4.67 34.43
N THR A 678 5.12 5.36 34.88
CA THR A 678 5.77 6.43 34.14
C THR A 678 7.27 6.19 34.06
N THR A 679 7.90 6.68 32.99
CA THR A 679 9.36 6.74 32.88
C THR A 679 9.79 8.06 32.25
N THR A 680 10.90 8.60 32.73
CA THR A 680 11.49 9.85 32.21
C THR A 680 12.36 9.55 31.00
N LEU A 681 12.20 10.33 29.94
CA LEU A 681 13.01 10.25 28.73
C LEU A 681 13.93 11.46 28.65
N THR A 682 15.19 11.25 28.29
CA THR A 682 16.15 12.33 28.00
C THR A 682 16.24 12.51 26.50
N ILE A 683 15.80 13.67 26.01
CA ILE A 683 15.84 14.01 24.58
C ILE A 683 17.13 14.78 24.31
N VAL A 684 17.97 14.23 23.45
CA VAL A 684 19.27 14.80 23.09
C VAL A 684 19.28 15.24 21.61
N PRO A 685 20.07 16.26 21.25
CA PRO A 685 20.20 16.67 19.84
C PRO A 685 20.72 15.51 18.99
N THR A 686 20.39 15.45 17.71
CA THR A 686 20.94 14.43 16.80
C THR A 686 22.32 14.85 16.27
N THR A 687 22.97 14.03 15.44
CA THR A 687 24.22 14.45 14.78
C THR A 687 23.84 14.89 13.37
N PRO A 688 24.42 15.98 12.84
CA PRO A 688 24.16 16.40 11.47
C PRO A 688 24.40 15.26 10.48
N VAL A 689 23.56 15.14 9.46
CA VAL A 689 23.67 14.15 8.39
C VAL A 689 24.11 14.86 7.10
N VAL A 690 25.00 14.22 6.33
CA VAL A 690 25.39 14.70 4.99
C VAL A 690 24.30 14.31 3.99
N VAL A 691 23.54 15.29 3.50
CA VAL A 691 22.49 15.12 2.49
C VAL A 691 23.09 15.11 1.09
N THR A 692 23.94 16.09 0.80
CA THR A 692 24.69 16.16 -0.45
C THR A 692 26.17 16.06 -0.12
N PRO A 693 26.87 15.00 -0.57
CA PRO A 693 28.30 14.84 -0.36
C PRO A 693 29.09 16.03 -0.90
N ALA A 694 30.27 16.24 -0.31
CA ALA A 694 31.21 17.23 -0.78
C ALA A 694 31.53 17.05 -2.28
N ALA A 695 31.37 18.13 -3.04
CA ALA A 695 31.68 18.18 -4.46
C ALA A 695 32.56 19.40 -4.77
N ALA A 696 33.32 19.31 -5.86
CA ALA A 696 34.15 20.39 -6.37
C ALA A 696 33.98 20.53 -7.89
N ALA A 697 33.74 21.75 -8.37
CA ALA A 697 33.60 22.03 -9.80
C ALA A 697 34.32 23.34 -10.21
N PRO A 698 34.93 23.41 -11.41
CA PRO A 698 35.10 22.32 -12.38
C PRO A 698 36.20 21.34 -11.97
N THR A 699 36.12 20.09 -12.44
CA THR A 699 37.17 19.08 -12.27
C THR A 699 37.40 18.31 -13.59
N PRO A 700 38.66 18.19 -14.09
CA PRO A 700 39.86 18.84 -13.59
C PRO A 700 39.82 20.36 -13.79
N ASN A 701 40.51 21.09 -12.90
CA ASN A 701 40.48 22.54 -12.83
C ASN A 701 41.71 23.17 -13.48
N TYR A 702 41.51 23.83 -14.61
CA TYR A 702 42.56 24.53 -15.36
C TYR A 702 42.69 26.02 -14.99
N ALA A 703 41.62 26.61 -14.43
CA ALA A 703 41.56 28.02 -14.02
C ALA A 703 42.13 28.27 -12.61
N LYS A 704 42.49 27.20 -11.89
CA LYS A 704 42.93 27.22 -10.48
C LYS A 704 41.93 27.85 -9.52
N THR A 705 40.63 27.81 -9.84
CA THR A 705 39.52 28.26 -8.98
C THR A 705 38.34 27.30 -9.06
N ALA A 706 37.79 26.86 -7.92
CA ALA A 706 36.68 25.90 -7.85
C ALA A 706 35.58 26.40 -6.91
N VAL A 707 34.34 26.00 -7.20
CA VAL A 707 33.23 26.05 -6.25
C VAL A 707 33.15 24.71 -5.54
N LEU A 708 33.12 24.76 -4.21
CA LEU A 708 32.95 23.62 -3.32
C LEU A 708 31.53 23.63 -2.77
N THR A 709 30.83 22.51 -2.87
CA THR A 709 29.45 22.40 -2.39
C THR A 709 29.24 21.18 -1.52
N ALA A 710 28.38 21.30 -0.52
CA ALA A 710 27.88 20.21 0.31
C ALA A 710 26.54 20.63 0.92
N LEU A 711 25.73 19.68 1.37
CA LEU A 711 24.49 19.99 2.10
C LEU A 711 24.34 19.06 3.29
N GLY A 712 24.01 19.61 4.43
CA GLY A 712 23.69 18.87 5.65
C GLY A 712 22.23 19.05 6.06
N SER A 713 21.76 18.16 6.92
CA SER A 713 20.48 18.27 7.63
C SER A 713 20.68 17.91 9.10
N ASP A 714 19.88 18.50 9.97
CA ASP A 714 19.94 18.29 11.42
C ASP A 714 18.57 18.62 12.05
N ASP A 715 18.34 18.23 13.30
CA ASP A 715 17.07 18.48 14.01
C ASP A 715 16.80 19.96 14.26
N ASP A 716 17.84 20.79 14.39
CA ASP A 716 17.70 22.26 14.48
C ASP A 716 17.53 22.93 13.10
N GLY A 717 17.47 22.14 12.03
CA GLY A 717 17.32 22.56 10.65
C GLY A 717 18.64 23.00 9.99
N GLU A 718 18.66 22.96 8.66
CA GLU A 718 19.89 23.24 7.88
C GLU A 718 20.47 24.63 8.16
N ALA A 719 19.63 25.63 8.41
CA ALA A 719 20.07 27.00 8.66
C ALA A 719 20.91 27.17 9.93
N ALA A 720 20.80 26.23 10.89
CA ALA A 720 21.59 26.21 12.12
C ALA A 720 22.99 25.60 11.92
N LEU A 721 23.27 24.99 10.76
CA LEU A 721 24.53 24.32 10.49
C LEU A 721 25.62 25.26 10.01
N THR A 722 26.86 24.95 10.40
CA THR A 722 28.08 25.61 9.96
C THR A 722 28.93 24.67 9.10
N TYR A 723 29.36 25.14 7.92
CA TYR A 723 30.16 24.36 6.98
C TYR A 723 31.59 24.88 6.94
N THR A 724 32.55 24.05 7.37
CA THR A 724 33.97 24.40 7.41
C THR A 724 34.77 23.50 6.49
N TRP A 725 35.37 24.09 5.47
CA TRP A 725 36.22 23.43 4.48
C TRP A 725 37.69 23.56 4.83
N ALA A 726 38.41 22.45 4.70
CA ALA A 726 39.86 22.37 4.89
C ALA A 726 40.48 21.36 3.93
N VAL A 727 41.76 21.54 3.63
CA VAL A 727 42.54 20.55 2.89
C VAL A 727 43.06 19.50 3.87
N VAL A 728 42.97 18.23 3.49
CA VAL A 728 43.45 17.10 4.30
C VAL A 728 44.77 16.59 3.74
N GLY A 729 45.76 16.38 4.61
CA GLY A 729 47.10 15.92 4.24
C GLY A 729 48.04 17.05 3.79
N THR A 730 49.08 16.70 3.02
CA THR A 730 50.07 17.66 2.51
C THR A 730 49.69 18.13 1.10
N PRO A 731 49.16 19.36 0.92
CA PRO A 731 48.74 19.81 -0.39
C PRO A 731 49.91 20.14 -1.33
N PRO A 732 49.70 20.03 -2.66
CA PRO A 732 50.65 20.50 -3.67
C PRO A 732 51.00 22.00 -3.59
N GLY A 733 50.13 22.82 -2.98
CA GLY A 733 50.33 24.24 -2.76
C GLY A 733 49.20 24.84 -1.90
N ALA A 734 49.33 26.09 -1.47
CA ALA A 734 48.29 26.75 -0.66
C ALA A 734 46.91 26.80 -1.36
N VAL A 735 45.84 26.69 -0.56
CA VAL A 735 44.45 26.84 -0.99
C VAL A 735 43.82 27.97 -0.19
N ASN A 736 43.21 28.94 -0.87
CA ASN A 736 42.48 30.04 -0.21
C ASN A 736 40.98 29.86 -0.41
N PHE A 737 40.24 29.80 0.70
CA PHE A 737 38.77 29.75 0.70
C PHE A 737 38.17 31.16 0.83
N SER A 738 36.97 31.35 0.31
CA SER A 738 36.25 32.63 0.48
C SER A 738 35.76 32.82 1.92
N ALA A 739 35.32 34.04 2.23
CA ALA A 739 34.78 34.41 3.54
C ALA A 739 33.48 33.66 3.93
N ALA A 740 32.86 32.93 3.00
CA ALA A 740 31.72 32.08 3.30
C ALA A 740 32.10 30.83 4.11
N ASN A 741 33.38 30.41 4.06
CA ASN A 741 33.87 29.25 4.79
C ASN A 741 33.77 29.44 6.31
N GLY A 742 33.26 28.45 7.05
CA GLY A 742 33.04 28.56 8.49
C GLY A 742 31.72 29.23 8.88
N THR A 743 30.77 29.34 7.94
CA THR A 743 29.40 29.83 8.16
C THR A 743 28.38 28.89 7.51
N ASN A 744 27.06 29.12 7.69
CA ASN A 744 26.04 28.38 6.93
C ASN A 744 26.20 28.56 5.41
N ALA A 745 26.58 29.76 4.94
CA ALA A 745 26.80 30.02 3.52
C ALA A 745 27.96 29.17 2.94
N GLY A 746 28.82 28.60 3.79
CA GLY A 746 29.89 27.69 3.43
C GLY A 746 29.42 26.40 2.74
N LYS A 747 28.11 26.09 2.75
CA LYS A 747 27.53 25.03 1.90
C LYS A 747 27.81 25.20 0.42
N SER A 748 28.15 26.42 -0.01
CA SER A 748 28.74 26.74 -1.30
C SER A 748 29.85 27.79 -1.13
N THR A 749 31.11 27.39 -1.25
CA THR A 749 32.26 28.31 -1.09
C THR A 749 33.24 28.23 -2.26
N ASN A 750 33.93 29.34 -2.55
CA ASN A 750 34.94 29.38 -3.59
C ASN A 750 36.32 29.05 -3.00
N ALA A 751 37.09 28.23 -3.71
CA ALA A 751 38.48 27.91 -3.39
C ALA A 751 39.40 28.29 -4.55
N SER A 752 40.58 28.83 -4.25
CA SER A 752 41.63 29.14 -5.25
C SER A 752 42.93 28.42 -4.91
N PHE A 753 43.65 27.98 -5.95
CA PHE A 753 44.81 27.08 -5.85
C PHE A 753 46.04 27.75 -6.45
N VAL A 754 47.19 27.68 -5.78
CA VAL A 754 48.42 28.30 -6.31
C VAL A 754 49.23 27.37 -7.22
N ALA A 755 49.08 26.05 -7.04
CA ALA A 755 49.84 25.03 -7.76
C ALA A 755 48.91 24.02 -8.47
N ALA A 756 49.42 23.41 -9.54
CA ALA A 756 48.80 22.23 -10.12
C ALA A 756 49.10 21.00 -9.22
N GLY A 757 48.16 20.06 -9.16
CA GLY A 757 48.26 18.86 -8.35
C GLY A 757 46.91 18.36 -7.87
N THR A 758 46.92 17.27 -7.10
CA THR A 758 45.69 16.67 -6.53
C THR A 758 45.49 17.16 -5.10
N TYR A 759 44.29 17.64 -4.80
CA TYR A 759 43.87 18.15 -3.50
C TYR A 759 42.74 17.29 -2.94
N THR A 760 42.88 16.82 -1.70
CA THR A 760 41.77 16.22 -0.94
C THR A 760 41.18 17.27 -0.02
N ILE A 761 39.92 17.62 -0.21
CA ILE A 761 39.25 18.69 0.51
C ILE A 761 38.10 18.09 1.32
N GLN A 762 38.06 18.38 2.62
CA GLN A 762 37.03 17.94 3.54
C GLN A 762 36.14 19.11 3.94
N VAL A 763 34.83 18.88 3.99
CA VAL A 763 33.89 19.72 4.74
C VAL A 763 33.58 19.04 6.07
N THR A 764 33.56 19.83 7.14
CA THR A 764 32.99 19.49 8.44
C THR A 764 31.72 20.31 8.61
N ILE A 765 30.59 19.62 8.75
CA ILE A 765 29.27 20.19 8.98
C ILE A 765 28.98 20.07 10.47
N THR A 766 28.83 21.19 11.17
CA THR A 766 28.68 21.22 12.63
C THR A 766 27.40 21.94 13.02
N ASP A 767 26.68 21.41 14.00
CA ASP A 767 25.53 22.08 14.63
C ASP A 767 25.97 23.09 15.71
N ALA A 768 25.00 23.76 16.34
CA ALA A 768 25.26 24.68 17.44
C ALA A 768 25.71 23.97 18.73
N THR A 769 25.50 22.66 18.84
CA THR A 769 25.86 21.84 20.02
C THR A 769 27.26 21.23 19.94
N GLY A 770 27.94 21.39 18.80
CA GLY A 770 29.29 20.91 18.54
C GLY A 770 29.38 19.50 17.94
N LYS A 771 28.25 18.87 17.60
CA LYS A 771 28.22 17.60 16.87
C LYS A 771 28.48 17.84 15.40
N SER A 772 29.16 16.91 14.75
CA SER A 772 29.55 17.09 13.35
C SER A 772 29.53 15.81 12.53
N ALA A 773 29.33 16.00 11.23
CA ALA A 773 29.60 15.02 10.20
C ALA A 773 30.61 15.58 9.19
N THR A 774 31.28 14.69 8.47
CA THR A 774 32.29 15.08 7.49
C THR A 774 32.03 14.45 6.14
N SER A 775 32.42 15.14 5.08
CA SER A 775 32.45 14.61 3.72
C SER A 775 33.71 15.09 3.02
N GLN A 776 34.27 14.27 2.14
CA GLN A 776 35.49 14.59 1.39
C GLN A 776 35.24 14.56 -0.11
N THR A 777 36.05 15.34 -0.84
CA THR A 777 36.11 15.32 -2.29
C THR A 777 37.55 15.49 -2.77
N THR A 778 37.85 15.02 -3.97
CA THR A 778 39.17 15.16 -4.58
C THR A 778 39.08 16.07 -5.80
N LEU A 779 39.91 17.11 -5.81
CA LEU A 779 40.04 18.03 -6.93
C LEU A 779 41.43 17.93 -7.55
N VAL A 780 41.48 17.74 -8.87
CA VAL A 780 42.74 17.78 -9.63
C VAL A 780 42.86 19.12 -10.32
N VAL A 781 43.87 19.91 -9.95
CA VAL A 781 44.23 21.18 -10.58
C VAL A 781 45.33 20.93 -11.60
N ARG A 782 45.20 21.43 -12.83
CA ARG A 782 46.13 21.17 -13.96
C ARG A 782 46.64 22.45 -14.62
N ASN A 783 47.74 22.33 -15.36
CA ASN A 783 48.18 23.37 -16.30
C ASN A 783 47.38 23.27 -17.60
N ALA A 784 47.24 24.37 -18.34
CA ALA A 784 46.44 24.45 -19.57
C ALA A 784 46.94 23.49 -20.68
N ASP A 785 46.02 22.75 -21.31
CA ASP A 785 46.27 21.91 -22.50
C ASP A 785 46.06 22.74 -23.79
N THR A 786 46.49 22.25 -24.95
CA THR A 786 46.26 22.88 -26.28
C THR A 786 45.67 21.88 -27.25
N GLN A 787 44.69 22.32 -28.06
CA GLN A 787 44.05 21.48 -29.08
C GLN A 787 43.79 22.29 -30.36
N LEU A 788 44.40 21.87 -31.46
CA LEU A 788 44.24 22.46 -32.78
C LEU A 788 43.53 21.44 -33.68
N LEU A 789 42.22 21.62 -33.87
CA LEU A 789 41.39 20.69 -34.64
C LEU A 789 41.63 20.77 -36.15
N ALA A 790 42.04 21.94 -36.67
CA ALA A 790 42.16 22.20 -38.10
C ALA A 790 40.83 22.08 -38.89
N ASP A 791 39.71 22.30 -38.22
CA ASP A 791 38.35 22.23 -38.78
C ASP A 791 37.95 23.46 -39.62
N GLU A 792 38.80 24.48 -39.71
CA GLU A 792 38.52 25.68 -40.48
C GLU A 792 38.30 25.36 -41.98
N ALA A 793 37.33 26.02 -42.60
CA ALA A 793 37.07 25.84 -44.03
C ALA A 793 38.12 26.52 -44.94
N SER A 794 38.77 27.57 -44.42
CA SER A 794 39.86 28.33 -45.09
C SER A 794 40.53 29.26 -44.08
N GLY A 795 41.74 29.77 -44.37
CA GLY A 795 42.40 30.80 -43.55
C GLY A 795 43.90 30.62 -43.41
N THR A 796 44.51 31.43 -42.54
CA THR A 796 45.95 31.45 -42.25
C THR A 796 46.29 31.09 -40.80
N ALA A 797 45.35 30.51 -40.05
CA ALA A 797 45.56 30.12 -38.65
C ALA A 797 44.77 28.85 -38.31
N LEU A 798 45.21 28.14 -37.27
CA LEU A 798 44.50 27.06 -36.60
C LEU A 798 44.09 27.55 -35.21
N ALA A 799 42.80 27.58 -34.92
CA ALA A 799 42.28 28.02 -33.64
C ALA A 799 42.58 27.00 -32.54
N ASP A 800 42.86 27.51 -31.33
CA ASP A 800 42.97 26.68 -30.13
C ASP A 800 41.57 26.42 -29.55
N ALA A 801 41.07 25.21 -29.76
CA ALA A 801 39.76 24.76 -29.31
C ALA A 801 39.62 24.71 -27.78
N THR A 802 40.74 24.75 -27.03
CA THR A 802 40.72 24.79 -25.56
C THR A 802 40.41 26.18 -25.00
N GLY A 803 40.45 27.23 -25.83
CA GLY A 803 40.22 28.61 -25.40
C GLY A 803 41.40 29.24 -24.64
N ASN A 804 42.56 28.58 -24.59
CA ASN A 804 43.75 29.05 -23.86
C ASN A 804 44.60 30.05 -24.66
N GLY A 805 44.16 30.44 -25.87
CA GLY A 805 44.83 31.45 -26.70
C GLY A 805 46.07 30.93 -27.43
N ASN A 806 46.22 29.61 -27.58
CA ASN A 806 47.41 28.99 -28.19
C ASN A 806 47.28 28.74 -29.71
N ALA A 807 46.60 29.62 -30.43
CA ALA A 807 46.36 29.47 -31.88
C ALA A 807 47.68 29.38 -32.66
N ALA A 808 47.73 28.52 -33.69
CA ALA A 808 48.88 28.40 -34.57
C ALA A 808 48.71 29.23 -35.85
N THR A 809 49.78 29.83 -36.35
CA THR A 809 49.78 30.61 -37.60
C THR A 809 50.34 29.79 -38.75
N LEU A 810 49.58 29.66 -39.85
CA LEU A 810 49.98 28.94 -41.06
C LEU A 810 50.85 29.82 -41.97
N SER A 811 51.83 29.20 -42.64
CA SER A 811 52.76 29.86 -43.56
C SER A 811 53.20 28.93 -44.70
N GLY A 812 53.51 29.48 -45.87
CA GLY A 812 53.92 28.70 -47.04
C GLY A 812 52.76 27.97 -47.73
N ALA A 813 53.05 26.84 -48.38
CA ALA A 813 52.04 26.07 -49.13
C ALA A 813 51.22 25.15 -48.20
N THR A 814 50.05 25.63 -47.78
CA THR A 814 49.06 24.91 -46.94
C THR A 814 47.65 24.99 -47.52
N ALA A 815 46.83 23.96 -47.31
CA ALA A 815 45.40 23.95 -47.70
C ALA A 815 44.56 23.16 -46.69
N PHE A 816 43.29 23.54 -46.49
CA PHE A 816 42.34 22.72 -45.72
C PHE A 816 41.72 21.65 -46.62
N VAL A 817 41.67 20.42 -46.14
CA VAL A 817 41.14 19.23 -46.84
C VAL A 817 40.26 18.42 -45.89
N PRO A 818 39.41 17.48 -46.37
CA PRO A 818 38.66 16.60 -45.47
C PRO A 818 39.56 15.79 -44.53
N GLY A 819 39.24 15.82 -43.24
CA GLY A 819 39.99 15.23 -42.14
C GLY A 819 39.51 13.84 -41.70
N ILE A 820 39.95 13.40 -40.52
CA ILE A 820 39.45 12.18 -39.84
C ILE A 820 38.07 12.43 -39.23
N ASN A 821 37.85 13.64 -38.71
CA ASN A 821 36.59 14.18 -38.22
C ASN A 821 36.56 15.67 -38.60
N GLY A 822 35.73 16.06 -39.58
CA GLY A 822 35.72 17.44 -40.07
C GLY A 822 36.80 17.73 -41.12
N ASN A 823 37.59 18.79 -40.93
CA ASN A 823 38.67 19.18 -41.85
C ASN A 823 40.06 18.94 -41.23
N ALA A 824 41.09 18.98 -42.06
CA ALA A 824 42.49 18.84 -41.70
C ALA A 824 43.34 19.86 -42.46
N VAL A 825 44.51 20.21 -41.91
CA VAL A 825 45.49 21.05 -42.61
C VAL A 825 46.46 20.18 -43.40
N ARG A 826 46.55 20.40 -44.71
CA ARG A 826 47.50 19.75 -45.62
C ARG A 826 48.70 20.64 -45.89
N PHE A 827 49.89 20.11 -45.60
CA PHE A 827 51.17 20.74 -45.90
C PHE A 827 51.75 20.19 -47.21
N THR A 828 52.14 21.06 -48.15
CA THR A 828 52.85 20.70 -49.40
C THR A 828 54.03 21.63 -49.63
N GLY A 829 54.75 21.96 -48.56
CA GLY A 829 55.80 22.99 -48.55
C GLY A 829 55.60 24.12 -47.53
N GLY A 830 54.50 24.12 -46.77
CA GLY A 830 54.21 25.06 -45.68
C GLY A 830 54.44 24.50 -44.27
N SER A 831 54.08 25.29 -43.26
CA SER A 831 54.18 24.93 -41.82
C SER A 831 53.24 25.76 -40.95
N ALA A 832 52.94 25.28 -39.73
CA ALA A 832 52.24 26.05 -38.70
C ALA A 832 53.21 26.43 -37.57
N SER A 833 53.13 27.68 -37.10
CA SER A 833 53.93 28.22 -35.99
C SER A 833 53.07 28.43 -34.75
N LEU A 834 53.48 27.88 -33.61
CA LEU A 834 52.81 28.02 -32.32
C LEU A 834 53.45 29.15 -31.48
N PRO A 835 52.74 29.68 -30.47
CA PRO A 835 53.26 30.77 -29.62
C PRO A 835 54.58 30.46 -28.92
N VAL A 836 55.30 31.52 -28.55
CA VAL A 836 56.54 31.43 -27.76
C VAL A 836 56.28 30.74 -26.44
N GLY A 837 57.13 29.78 -26.08
CA GLY A 837 57.11 29.10 -24.79
C GLY A 837 56.00 28.05 -24.61
N ILE A 838 55.34 27.61 -25.69
CA ILE A 838 54.20 26.67 -25.65
C ILE A 838 54.47 25.37 -24.88
N VAL A 839 55.73 24.94 -24.76
CA VAL A 839 56.13 23.75 -23.97
C VAL A 839 57.05 24.06 -22.78
N SER A 840 57.42 25.32 -22.55
CA SER A 840 58.46 25.71 -21.58
C SER A 840 58.08 25.45 -20.12
N GLY A 841 56.78 25.36 -19.81
CA GLY A 841 56.28 25.02 -18.47
C GLY A 841 56.06 23.54 -18.22
N LEU A 842 56.34 22.66 -19.19
CA LEU A 842 55.97 21.25 -19.12
C LEU A 842 57.10 20.40 -18.55
N ALA A 843 56.75 19.49 -17.64
CA ALA A 843 57.64 18.44 -17.14
C ALA A 843 57.32 17.13 -17.88
N ASP A 844 56.25 16.45 -17.46
CA ASP A 844 55.64 15.38 -18.23
C ASP A 844 54.78 15.99 -19.35
N PHE A 845 54.64 15.29 -20.47
CA PHE A 845 53.84 15.81 -21.59
C PHE A 845 53.28 14.69 -22.47
N THR A 846 52.28 15.02 -23.28
CA THR A 846 51.91 14.24 -24.45
C THR A 846 51.69 15.16 -25.63
N ILE A 847 52.29 14.86 -26.78
CA ILE A 847 51.96 15.50 -28.04
C ILE A 847 51.37 14.44 -28.95
N ALA A 848 50.18 14.70 -29.50
CA ALA A 848 49.44 13.74 -30.32
C ALA A 848 48.86 14.43 -31.56
N ALA A 849 48.72 13.69 -32.67
CA ALA A 849 48.09 14.19 -33.89
C ALA A 849 47.64 13.02 -34.77
N TRP A 850 46.63 13.24 -35.59
CA TRP A 850 46.38 12.42 -36.77
C TRP A 850 47.23 12.93 -37.93
N VAL A 851 47.88 12.01 -38.66
CA VAL A 851 48.73 12.35 -39.80
C VAL A 851 48.45 11.40 -40.96
N LYS A 852 48.32 11.95 -42.17
CA LYS A 852 48.20 11.21 -43.44
C LYS A 852 49.29 11.67 -44.40
N PRO A 853 50.45 10.99 -44.44
CA PRO A 853 51.56 11.37 -45.31
C PRO A 853 51.23 11.21 -46.78
N ASP A 854 51.52 12.22 -47.60
CA ASP A 854 51.49 12.11 -49.06
C ASP A 854 52.80 11.54 -49.61
N SER A 855 53.89 11.82 -48.90
CA SER A 855 55.21 11.23 -49.14
C SER A 855 55.99 11.15 -47.81
N ILE A 856 57.00 10.29 -47.77
CA ILE A 856 57.88 10.14 -46.60
C ILE A 856 59.32 10.35 -47.06
N ALA A 857 59.88 11.50 -46.70
CA ALA A 857 61.30 11.80 -46.85
C ALA A 857 62.02 11.75 -45.50
N THR A 858 63.32 11.41 -45.53
CA THR A 858 64.15 11.38 -44.32
C THR A 858 64.20 12.78 -43.70
N TRP A 859 64.01 12.84 -42.38
CA TRP A 859 64.03 14.06 -41.56
C TRP A 859 62.85 15.04 -41.69
N GLN A 860 61.75 14.68 -42.37
CA GLN A 860 60.52 15.47 -42.26
C GLN A 860 60.01 15.47 -40.81
N ARG A 861 59.54 16.63 -40.33
CA ARG A 861 59.05 16.80 -38.95
C ARG A 861 57.54 16.86 -38.92
N ILE A 862 56.93 16.05 -38.07
CA ILE A 862 55.52 16.19 -37.70
C ILE A 862 55.41 17.42 -36.78
N PHE A 863 56.26 17.51 -35.76
CA PHE A 863 56.51 18.72 -34.99
C PHE A 863 58.00 18.88 -34.65
N ASP A 864 58.43 20.12 -34.40
CA ASP A 864 59.77 20.50 -33.95
C ASP A 864 59.67 21.78 -33.09
N PHE A 865 59.93 21.66 -31.79
CA PHE A 865 59.80 22.72 -30.79
C PHE A 865 61.16 23.01 -30.14
N GLY A 866 61.57 24.28 -30.09
CA GLY A 866 62.87 24.65 -29.52
C GLY A 866 63.24 26.10 -29.76
N SER A 867 64.54 26.39 -29.75
CA SER A 867 65.08 27.73 -30.06
C SER A 867 66.30 27.69 -30.98
N SER A 868 66.87 26.50 -31.21
CA SER A 868 68.01 26.29 -32.11
C SER A 868 68.13 24.79 -32.47
N THR A 869 69.08 24.46 -33.34
CA THR A 869 69.44 23.06 -33.64
C THR A 869 70.11 22.32 -32.47
N SER A 870 70.54 23.03 -31.42
CA SER A 870 71.09 22.46 -30.18
C SER A 870 70.10 22.46 -29.00
N SER A 871 68.97 23.16 -29.13
CA SER A 871 67.85 23.16 -28.17
C SER A 871 66.55 22.88 -28.93
N THR A 872 66.20 21.60 -29.06
CA THR A 872 65.08 21.11 -29.90
C THR A 872 64.45 19.84 -29.31
N MET A 873 63.15 19.70 -29.52
CA MET A 873 62.36 18.50 -29.30
C MET A 873 61.46 18.25 -30.51
N PHE A 874 61.58 17.09 -31.14
CA PHE A 874 60.87 16.79 -32.39
C PHE A 874 60.35 15.36 -32.46
N LEU A 875 59.36 15.17 -33.33
CA LEU A 875 58.97 13.86 -33.89
C LEU A 875 59.18 13.90 -35.40
N THR A 876 60.07 13.04 -35.91
CA THR A 876 60.28 12.88 -37.36
C THR A 876 59.56 11.65 -37.90
N THR A 877 59.06 11.76 -39.12
CA THR A 877 58.42 10.66 -39.85
C THR A 877 59.39 9.49 -40.08
N ARG A 878 60.68 9.79 -40.31
CA ARG A 878 61.74 8.78 -40.45
C ARG A 878 63.15 9.40 -40.34
N PRO A 879 64.07 8.85 -39.51
CA PRO A 879 65.42 9.40 -39.32
C PRO A 879 66.49 8.86 -40.30
N THR A 880 66.26 7.72 -40.97
CA THR A 880 67.17 7.18 -42.00
C THR A 880 66.38 6.60 -43.17
N THR A 881 67.03 5.98 -44.17
CA THR A 881 66.33 5.30 -45.28
C THR A 881 65.61 4.02 -44.85
N THR A 882 65.95 3.45 -43.69
CA THR A 882 65.34 2.26 -43.08
C THR A 882 64.84 2.54 -41.65
N GLY A 883 63.71 1.97 -41.23
CA GLY A 883 63.12 2.16 -39.88
C GLY A 883 61.89 3.08 -39.84
N GLY A 884 61.36 3.29 -38.63
CA GLY A 884 60.12 4.05 -38.37
C GLY A 884 60.34 5.48 -37.88
N LEU A 885 59.38 6.03 -37.13
CA LEU A 885 59.47 7.37 -36.52
C LEU A 885 60.60 7.46 -35.48
N ARG A 886 61.09 8.69 -35.24
CA ARG A 886 61.95 9.03 -34.09
C ARG A 886 61.41 10.23 -33.34
N PHE A 887 61.25 10.06 -32.03
CA PHE A 887 61.19 11.18 -31.09
C PHE A 887 62.58 11.49 -30.56
N ALA A 888 62.91 12.76 -30.41
CA ALA A 888 64.13 13.18 -29.75
C ALA A 888 63.98 14.51 -29.01
N ILE A 889 64.76 14.69 -27.94
CA ILE A 889 64.92 15.93 -27.21
C ILE A 889 66.41 16.19 -26.93
N ASN A 890 66.86 17.42 -27.15
CA ASN A 890 68.22 17.89 -26.89
C ASN A 890 68.15 19.30 -26.30
N ALA A 891 68.84 19.52 -25.18
CA ALA A 891 68.95 20.82 -24.50
C ALA A 891 70.41 21.28 -24.37
N GLY A 892 71.25 20.95 -25.36
CA GLY A 892 72.67 21.33 -25.43
C GLY A 892 73.64 20.28 -24.87
N SER A 893 73.16 19.23 -24.20
CA SER A 893 73.97 18.17 -23.57
C SER A 893 73.98 16.83 -24.32
N GLY A 894 73.31 16.77 -25.49
CA GLY A 894 73.21 15.56 -26.32
C GLY A 894 71.76 15.08 -26.49
N GLU A 895 71.51 14.36 -27.59
CA GLU A 895 70.17 13.88 -27.96
C GLU A 895 69.72 12.68 -27.12
N GLN A 896 68.58 12.80 -26.44
CA GLN A 896 67.85 11.67 -25.84
C GLN A 896 66.68 11.30 -26.75
N ARG A 897 66.57 10.03 -27.14
CA ARG A 897 65.70 9.62 -28.25
C ARG A 897 64.93 8.32 -28.03
N VAL A 898 63.83 8.19 -28.76
CA VAL A 898 63.09 6.95 -28.98
C VAL A 898 63.10 6.66 -30.48
N ASN A 899 63.67 5.53 -30.88
CA ASN A 899 63.57 5.02 -32.24
C ASN A 899 62.46 3.97 -32.31
N THR A 900 61.71 3.95 -33.41
CA THR A 900 60.67 2.93 -33.64
C THR A 900 60.99 2.12 -34.89
N LEU A 901 60.41 0.91 -34.99
CA LEU A 901 60.40 0.11 -36.21
C LEU A 901 59.13 0.32 -37.04
N THR A 902 58.07 0.86 -36.44
CA THR A 902 56.79 1.11 -37.09
C THR A 902 56.91 2.28 -38.06
N ALA A 903 56.74 2.03 -39.35
CA ALA A 903 56.71 3.05 -40.38
C ALA A 903 55.28 3.60 -40.57
N LEU A 904 55.18 4.88 -40.93
CA LEU A 904 53.92 5.43 -41.42
C LEU A 904 53.64 4.93 -42.84
N THR A 905 52.36 4.78 -43.17
CA THR A 905 51.89 4.34 -44.48
C THR A 905 51.41 5.55 -45.27
N VAL A 906 51.96 5.72 -46.48
CA VAL A 906 51.55 6.81 -47.38
C VAL A 906 50.07 6.66 -47.74
N GLY A 907 49.33 7.77 -47.68
CA GLY A 907 47.92 7.84 -48.04
C GLY A 907 46.94 7.30 -46.98
N VAL A 908 47.41 6.89 -45.79
CA VAL A 908 46.57 6.36 -44.71
C VAL A 908 46.62 7.30 -43.51
N TRP A 909 45.46 7.60 -42.92
CA TRP A 909 45.38 8.33 -41.64
C TRP A 909 45.90 7.43 -40.52
N GLN A 910 46.87 7.92 -39.76
CA GLN A 910 47.40 7.24 -38.59
C GLN A 910 47.53 8.21 -37.42
N HIS A 911 47.15 7.78 -36.22
CA HIS A 911 47.31 8.57 -35.02
C HIS A 911 48.73 8.38 -34.48
N VAL A 912 49.48 9.46 -34.31
CA VAL A 912 50.81 9.44 -33.68
C VAL A 912 50.75 10.16 -32.35
N ALA A 913 51.44 9.62 -31.35
CA ALA A 913 51.61 10.31 -30.08
C ALA A 913 52.99 10.08 -29.48
N VAL A 914 53.49 11.06 -28.73
CA VAL A 914 54.66 10.93 -27.88
C VAL A 914 54.24 11.27 -26.46
N THR A 915 54.42 10.33 -25.53
CA THR A 915 54.23 10.58 -24.09
C THR A 915 55.58 10.60 -23.40
N LEU A 916 55.83 11.57 -22.51
CA LEU A 916 56.87 11.48 -21.48
C LEU A 916 56.17 11.43 -20.11
N ARG A 917 56.36 10.32 -19.39
CA ARG A 917 55.85 10.13 -18.02
C ARG A 917 56.99 9.76 -17.09
N GLY A 918 57.37 10.66 -16.19
CA GLY A 918 58.63 10.56 -15.45
C GLY A 918 59.82 10.46 -16.43
N ASN A 919 60.58 9.36 -16.36
CA ASN A 919 61.71 9.14 -17.28
C ASN A 919 61.36 8.31 -18.52
N THR A 920 60.08 7.92 -18.67
CA THR A 920 59.65 7.02 -19.75
C THR A 920 59.06 7.79 -20.91
N ALA A 921 59.81 7.90 -22.00
CA ALA A 921 59.32 8.40 -23.28
C ALA A 921 58.80 7.24 -24.13
N THR A 922 57.59 7.34 -24.66
CA THR A 922 57.01 6.33 -25.56
C THR A 922 56.42 7.00 -26.79
N VAL A 923 56.74 6.47 -27.96
CA VAL A 923 56.12 6.83 -29.25
C VAL A 923 55.02 5.81 -29.54
N TYR A 924 53.83 6.28 -29.90
CA TYR A 924 52.69 5.46 -30.27
C TYR A 924 52.30 5.71 -31.73
N VAL A 925 51.84 4.64 -32.39
CA VAL A 925 51.18 4.67 -33.70
C VAL A 925 49.85 3.92 -33.56
N ASP A 926 48.74 4.54 -33.95
CA ASP A 926 47.37 4.04 -33.85
C ASP A 926 47.00 3.55 -32.43
N GLY A 927 47.49 4.28 -31.43
CA GLY A 927 47.25 3.99 -30.01
C GLY A 927 48.09 2.83 -29.44
N VAL A 928 49.01 2.26 -30.23
CA VAL A 928 49.90 1.15 -29.82
C VAL A 928 51.32 1.66 -29.68
N ALA A 929 52.02 1.28 -28.60
CA ALA A 929 53.40 1.68 -28.38
C ALA A 929 54.32 1.12 -29.48
N ALA A 930 54.93 2.01 -30.26
CA ALA A 930 55.84 1.71 -31.36
C ALA A 930 57.32 1.72 -30.93
N GLY A 931 57.63 2.32 -29.78
CA GLY A 931 58.94 2.28 -29.14
C GLY A 931 58.95 3.04 -27.82
N THR A 932 59.79 2.60 -26.89
CA THR A 932 59.88 3.16 -25.53
C THR A 932 61.34 3.35 -25.13
N ASN A 933 61.64 4.42 -24.41
CA ASN A 933 62.91 4.65 -23.71
C ASN A 933 62.62 5.09 -22.27
N ASN A 934 63.11 4.31 -21.29
CA ASN A 934 62.90 4.54 -19.86
C ASN A 934 63.93 5.50 -19.22
N GLY A 935 64.90 5.98 -20.00
CA GLY A 935 66.03 6.79 -19.53
C GLY A 935 66.00 8.25 -20.00
N VAL A 936 64.85 8.78 -20.40
CA VAL A 936 64.75 10.18 -20.86
C VAL A 936 64.62 11.11 -19.65
N THR A 937 65.72 11.78 -19.30
CA THR A 937 65.81 12.70 -18.15
C THR A 937 65.59 14.16 -18.51
N LEU A 938 65.71 14.53 -19.79
CA LEU A 938 65.34 15.87 -20.24
C LEU A 938 63.82 16.05 -20.23
N ARG A 939 63.39 17.30 -20.01
CA ARG A 939 61.98 17.73 -20.00
C ARG A 939 61.79 18.83 -21.04
N PRO A 940 60.59 19.08 -21.55
CA PRO A 940 60.36 20.25 -22.39
C PRO A 940 60.77 21.56 -21.72
N SER A 941 60.59 21.70 -20.40
CA SER A 941 61.09 22.82 -19.61
C SER A 941 62.63 22.97 -19.61
N SER A 942 63.38 21.90 -19.87
CA SER A 942 64.84 21.95 -20.03
C SER A 942 65.28 22.73 -21.28
N LEU A 943 64.39 22.93 -22.26
CA LEU A 943 64.65 23.73 -23.46
C LEU A 943 64.67 25.25 -23.21
N GLY A 944 64.23 25.68 -22.01
CA GLY A 944 64.02 27.09 -21.70
C GLY A 944 62.82 27.67 -22.46
N GLN A 945 62.83 28.98 -22.70
CA GLN A 945 61.77 29.65 -23.47
C GLN A 945 61.94 29.32 -24.97
N THR A 946 61.01 28.56 -25.54
CA THR A 946 61.08 28.11 -26.94
C THR A 946 60.55 29.17 -27.91
N THR A 947 61.36 29.55 -28.91
CA THR A 947 60.99 30.59 -29.90
C THR A 947 60.68 30.04 -31.29
N ASN A 948 61.09 28.81 -31.59
CA ASN A 948 60.88 28.10 -32.84
C ASN A 948 59.97 26.89 -32.59
N ASN A 949 58.64 27.09 -32.67
CA ASN A 949 57.67 26.04 -32.39
C ASN A 949 56.86 25.71 -33.64
N PHE A 950 57.19 24.62 -34.33
CA PHE A 950 56.62 24.30 -35.64
C PHE A 950 55.86 22.97 -35.68
N ILE A 951 54.78 22.95 -36.46
CA ILE A 951 54.18 21.75 -37.05
C ILE A 951 54.56 21.73 -38.54
N GLY A 952 55.07 20.60 -39.02
CA GLY A 952 55.39 20.40 -40.44
C GLY A 952 56.73 20.94 -40.93
N LYS A 953 57.58 21.51 -40.06
CA LYS A 953 58.88 22.11 -40.43
C LYS A 953 59.96 21.76 -39.42
N SER A 954 61.20 21.59 -39.90
CA SER A 954 62.38 21.44 -39.06
C SER A 954 63.10 22.76 -38.80
N GLN A 955 63.79 22.83 -37.67
CA GLN A 955 64.77 23.87 -37.38
C GLN A 955 66.09 23.69 -38.16
N PHE A 956 66.34 22.51 -38.75
CA PHE A 956 67.52 22.25 -39.59
C PHE A 956 67.23 22.64 -41.04
N ALA A 957 68.00 23.60 -41.58
CA ALA A 957 67.72 24.18 -42.90
C ALA A 957 67.86 23.18 -44.08
N ALA A 958 68.61 22.10 -43.91
CA ALA A 958 68.79 21.06 -44.93
C ALA A 958 67.65 20.02 -44.95
N ASP A 959 66.80 19.99 -43.92
CA ASP A 959 65.73 19.00 -43.80
C ASP A 959 64.49 19.41 -44.62
N PRO A 960 63.81 18.46 -45.30
CA PRO A 960 62.62 18.78 -46.07
C PRO A 960 61.41 19.12 -45.19
N THR A 961 60.51 19.98 -45.70
CA THR A 961 59.21 20.25 -45.08
C THR A 961 58.28 19.05 -45.19
N LEU A 962 57.31 18.95 -44.28
CA LEU A 962 56.33 17.87 -44.26
C LEU A 962 55.40 17.96 -45.48
N THR A 963 55.15 16.81 -46.11
CA THR A 963 54.13 16.66 -47.15
C THR A 963 53.07 15.66 -46.68
N ALA A 964 52.07 16.16 -45.95
CA ALA A 964 51.05 15.36 -45.27
C ALA A 964 49.82 16.20 -44.91
N ALA A 965 48.67 15.56 -44.74
CA ALA A 965 47.56 16.14 -43.96
C ALA A 965 47.75 15.85 -42.46
N VAL A 966 47.45 16.83 -41.61
CA VAL A 966 47.53 16.75 -40.15
C VAL A 966 46.21 17.25 -39.57
N ASP A 967 45.69 16.54 -38.58
CA ASP A 967 44.38 16.76 -37.97
C ASP A 967 44.48 16.52 -36.45
N ASP A 968 43.62 17.19 -35.67
CA ASP A 968 43.51 17.10 -34.21
C ASP A 968 44.86 17.07 -33.47
N PHE A 969 45.68 18.10 -33.68
CA PHE A 969 46.98 18.23 -33.03
C PHE A 969 46.81 18.70 -31.58
N ARG A 970 47.30 17.91 -30.62
CA ARG A 970 47.11 18.13 -29.18
C ARG A 970 48.44 18.21 -28.43
N ILE A 971 48.51 19.10 -27.46
CA ILE A 971 49.57 19.16 -26.45
C ILE A 971 48.91 19.04 -25.07
N TYR A 972 49.26 17.99 -24.35
CA TYR A 972 48.86 17.77 -22.96
C TYR A 972 50.01 18.09 -22.02
N SER A 973 49.67 18.76 -20.92
CA SER A 973 50.62 19.10 -19.84
C SER A 973 51.03 17.90 -18.96
N ARG A 974 50.74 16.67 -19.40
CA ARG A 974 51.01 15.40 -18.70
C ARG A 974 51.28 14.26 -19.68
N GLY A 975 52.00 13.24 -19.22
CA GLY A 975 52.13 11.96 -19.93
C GLY A 975 50.84 11.16 -19.83
N LEU A 976 50.10 11.03 -20.93
CA LEU A 976 48.92 10.18 -21.04
C LEU A 976 49.31 8.72 -20.85
N THR A 977 48.42 7.94 -20.25
CA THR A 977 48.55 6.49 -20.17
C THR A 977 48.32 5.85 -21.54
N ALA A 978 48.78 4.61 -21.72
CA ALA A 978 48.52 3.86 -22.96
C ALA A 978 47.02 3.76 -23.28
N ALA A 979 46.15 3.62 -22.27
CA ALA A 979 44.70 3.60 -22.47
C ALA A 979 44.13 4.94 -22.94
N GLU A 980 44.61 6.05 -22.37
CA GLU A 980 44.21 7.40 -22.80
C GLU A 980 44.71 7.74 -24.21
N VAL A 981 45.96 7.38 -24.54
CA VAL A 981 46.48 7.52 -25.91
C VAL A 981 45.70 6.65 -26.88
N GLN A 982 45.34 5.44 -26.46
CA GLN A 982 44.50 4.55 -27.25
C GLN A 982 43.10 5.15 -27.44
N ALA A 983 42.52 5.85 -26.46
CA ALA A 983 41.24 6.55 -26.64
C ALA A 983 41.35 7.68 -27.67
N LEU A 984 42.45 8.44 -27.68
CA LEU A 984 42.69 9.48 -28.72
C LEU A 984 42.79 8.88 -30.13
N ALA A 985 43.27 7.65 -30.24
CA ALA A 985 43.33 6.91 -31.51
C ALA A 985 41.98 6.26 -31.91
N ARG A 986 40.89 6.50 -31.15
CA ARG A 986 39.57 5.87 -31.33
C ARG A 986 38.47 6.94 -31.32
N PRO A 987 38.17 7.60 -32.44
CA PRO A 987 37.09 8.59 -32.46
C PRO A 987 35.74 7.92 -32.20
N ASP A 988 35.00 8.43 -31.19
CA ASP A 988 33.62 8.05 -30.92
C ASP A 988 32.68 8.60 -32.00
N VAL A 989 31.54 7.94 -32.18
CA VAL A 989 30.50 8.36 -33.11
C VAL A 989 29.33 8.90 -32.30
N THR A 990 29.06 10.21 -32.39
CA THR A 990 27.89 10.83 -31.74
C THR A 990 26.73 11.00 -32.72
N LEU A 991 25.57 10.45 -32.37
CA LEU A 991 24.31 10.64 -33.08
C LEU A 991 23.33 11.42 -32.21
N THR A 992 23.06 12.66 -32.60
CA THR A 992 22.07 13.52 -31.93
C THR A 992 20.72 13.40 -32.64
N VAL A 993 19.70 12.91 -31.93
CA VAL A 993 18.33 12.84 -32.44
C VAL A 993 17.44 13.83 -31.66
N PRO A 994 16.95 14.90 -32.31
CA PRO A 994 16.11 15.90 -31.65
C PRO A 994 14.78 15.32 -31.14
N THR A 995 14.19 16.00 -30.15
CA THR A 995 12.88 15.66 -29.57
C THR A 995 11.83 15.45 -30.65
N GLY A 996 11.03 14.38 -30.52
CA GLY A 996 9.93 14.05 -31.44
C GLY A 996 10.36 13.44 -32.77
N GLN A 997 11.66 13.30 -33.04
CA GLN A 997 12.16 12.61 -34.22
C GLN A 997 12.51 11.16 -33.93
N THR A 998 12.36 10.33 -34.96
CA THR A 998 12.89 8.96 -35.01
C THR A 998 13.85 8.84 -36.17
N VAL A 999 15.08 8.43 -35.92
CA VAL A 999 16.12 8.21 -36.93
C VAL A 999 16.53 6.74 -36.90
N THR A 1000 16.57 6.09 -38.06
CA THR A 1000 17.14 4.75 -38.20
C THR A 1000 18.58 4.86 -38.67
N ASP A 1001 19.52 4.35 -37.87
CA ASP A 1001 20.92 4.24 -38.27
C ASP A 1001 21.14 2.89 -38.97
N ALA A 1002 21.00 2.92 -40.30
CA ALA A 1002 21.22 1.75 -41.14
C ALA A 1002 22.72 1.49 -41.44
N VAL A 1003 23.63 2.27 -40.86
CA VAL A 1003 25.07 2.16 -41.10
C VAL A 1003 25.69 1.12 -40.16
N LEU A 1004 26.40 0.15 -40.73
CA LEU A 1004 27.25 -0.76 -39.95
C LEU A 1004 28.35 0.05 -39.24
N ARG A 1005 28.29 0.10 -37.91
CA ARG A 1005 29.30 0.75 -37.07
C ARG A 1005 30.36 -0.25 -36.67
N THR A 1006 31.58 -0.01 -37.15
CA THR A 1006 32.77 -0.82 -36.84
C THR A 1006 33.83 0.02 -36.15
N GLY A 1007 34.84 -0.64 -35.59
CA GLY A 1007 36.02 0.03 -35.07
C GLY A 1007 36.00 0.12 -33.55
N ARG A 1008 36.80 1.03 -33.03
CA ARG A 1008 37.25 0.95 -31.65
C ARG A 1008 36.61 1.98 -30.71
N GLY A 1009 35.96 3.01 -31.26
CA GLY A 1009 35.21 4.04 -30.51
C GLY A 1009 33.81 3.59 -30.10
N ALA A 1010 33.18 4.36 -29.23
CA ALA A 1010 31.82 4.16 -28.75
C ALA A 1010 30.78 4.78 -29.69
N LEU A 1011 29.57 4.24 -29.66
CA LEU A 1011 28.38 4.89 -30.22
C LEU A 1011 27.70 5.70 -29.11
N VAL A 1012 27.62 7.03 -29.28
CA VAL A 1012 27.02 7.94 -28.30
C VAL A 1012 25.71 8.50 -28.85
N LYS A 1013 24.61 8.26 -28.14
CA LYS A 1013 23.29 8.80 -28.47
C LYS A 1013 22.97 10.03 -27.63
N GLU A 1014 22.68 11.14 -28.33
CA GLU A 1014 22.28 12.43 -27.76
C GLU A 1014 20.88 12.85 -28.21
N GLY A 1015 20.31 13.85 -27.52
CA GLY A 1015 18.99 14.42 -27.82
C GLY A 1015 17.81 13.54 -27.41
N LEU A 1016 16.63 14.14 -27.21
CA LEU A 1016 15.47 13.47 -26.60
C LEU A 1016 14.66 12.57 -27.56
N GLY A 1017 14.99 12.52 -28.86
CA GLY A 1017 14.32 11.66 -29.83
C GLY A 1017 14.77 10.19 -29.81
N THR A 1018 14.25 9.41 -30.75
CA THR A 1018 14.44 7.95 -30.85
C THR A 1018 15.47 7.59 -31.92
N LEU A 1019 16.47 6.78 -31.56
CA LEU A 1019 17.41 6.16 -32.50
C LEU A 1019 17.09 4.68 -32.65
N VAL A 1020 16.83 4.22 -33.87
CA VAL A 1020 16.61 2.80 -34.19
C VAL A 1020 17.92 2.22 -34.73
N LEU A 1021 18.39 1.14 -34.12
CA LEU A 1021 19.55 0.36 -34.55
C LEU A 1021 19.07 -0.98 -35.10
N ASP A 1022 19.10 -1.14 -36.42
CA ASP A 1022 18.50 -2.28 -37.14
C ASP A 1022 19.53 -3.18 -37.86
N LYS A 1023 20.82 -2.92 -37.64
CA LYS A 1023 21.94 -3.71 -38.15
C LYS A 1023 22.85 -4.21 -37.03
N PRO A 1024 23.48 -5.38 -37.20
CA PRO A 1024 24.49 -5.85 -36.27
C PRO A 1024 25.69 -4.92 -36.32
N ASN A 1025 26.16 -4.47 -35.16
CA ASN A 1025 27.31 -3.58 -35.02
C ASN A 1025 28.50 -4.34 -34.43
N THR A 1026 29.72 -3.94 -34.78
CA THR A 1026 30.96 -4.62 -34.33
C THR A 1026 31.93 -3.67 -33.63
N HIS A 1027 31.50 -2.46 -33.30
CA HIS A 1027 32.33 -1.55 -32.55
C HIS A 1027 32.58 -2.08 -31.13
N THR A 1028 33.83 -1.97 -30.68
CA THR A 1028 34.26 -2.50 -29.38
C THR A 1028 34.17 -1.47 -28.25
N GLY A 1029 33.94 -0.18 -28.57
CA GLY A 1029 33.91 0.90 -27.58
C GLY A 1029 32.60 0.95 -26.77
N GLY A 1030 31.62 0.12 -27.10
CA GLY A 1030 30.31 0.10 -26.43
C GLY A 1030 29.35 1.16 -26.92
N THR A 1031 28.19 1.25 -26.25
CA THR A 1031 27.12 2.21 -26.55
C THR A 1031 26.78 3.04 -25.31
N VAL A 1032 26.66 4.36 -25.46
CA VAL A 1032 26.29 5.30 -24.40
C VAL A 1032 25.01 6.04 -24.79
N VAL A 1033 24.01 6.02 -23.90
CA VAL A 1033 22.73 6.70 -24.10
C VAL A 1033 22.62 7.84 -23.10
N ASN A 1034 22.91 9.06 -23.57
CA ASN A 1034 22.87 10.26 -22.73
C ASN A 1034 21.45 10.83 -22.61
N ALA A 1035 20.61 10.67 -23.64
CA ALA A 1035 19.24 11.17 -23.65
C ALA A 1035 18.35 10.46 -24.70
N GLY A 1036 17.04 10.50 -24.46
CA GLY A 1036 16.04 9.97 -25.39
C GLY A 1036 15.95 8.45 -25.38
N THR A 1037 15.59 7.86 -26.53
CA THR A 1037 15.37 6.41 -26.67
C THR A 1037 16.31 5.79 -27.70
N ILE A 1038 16.85 4.61 -27.41
CA ILE A 1038 17.38 3.67 -28.42
C ILE A 1038 16.40 2.50 -28.57
N VAL A 1039 16.07 2.12 -29.80
CA VAL A 1039 15.34 0.88 -30.14
C VAL A 1039 16.31 -0.08 -30.82
N VAL A 1040 16.51 -1.26 -30.24
CA VAL A 1040 17.41 -2.31 -30.70
C VAL A 1040 16.61 -3.36 -31.46
N ARG A 1041 16.83 -3.49 -32.77
CA ARG A 1041 16.13 -4.47 -33.63
C ARG A 1041 16.99 -5.65 -34.07
N ASP A 1042 18.28 -5.59 -33.81
CA ASP A 1042 19.21 -6.71 -34.02
C ASP A 1042 19.93 -7.02 -32.69
N PRO A 1043 20.06 -8.29 -32.28
CA PRO A 1043 20.71 -8.66 -31.03
C PRO A 1043 22.14 -8.12 -30.85
N SER A 1044 22.84 -7.85 -31.94
CA SER A 1044 24.20 -7.30 -31.95
C SER A 1044 24.26 -5.80 -32.25
N ALA A 1045 23.13 -5.08 -32.26
CA ALA A 1045 23.09 -3.68 -32.68
C ALA A 1045 23.80 -2.70 -31.73
N LEU A 1046 24.05 -3.08 -30.48
CA LEU A 1046 24.75 -2.26 -29.49
C LEU A 1046 26.29 -2.38 -29.57
N GLY A 1047 26.81 -3.21 -30.48
CA GLY A 1047 28.23 -3.54 -30.56
C GLY A 1047 28.66 -4.58 -29.53
N SER A 1048 29.96 -4.88 -29.49
CA SER A 1048 30.52 -5.91 -28.61
C SER A 1048 31.12 -5.36 -27.31
N GLY A 1049 30.88 -4.07 -27.04
CA GLY A 1049 31.34 -3.40 -25.81
C GLY A 1049 30.21 -3.23 -24.79
N GLY A 1050 30.48 -2.47 -23.73
CA GLY A 1050 29.49 -2.22 -22.67
C GLY A 1050 28.37 -1.26 -23.07
N LEU A 1051 27.26 -1.31 -22.33
CA LEU A 1051 26.15 -0.36 -22.42
C LEU A 1051 26.15 0.58 -21.20
N ARG A 1052 26.01 1.89 -21.43
CA ARG A 1052 25.76 2.87 -20.36
C ARG A 1052 24.50 3.66 -20.66
N VAL A 1053 23.57 3.72 -19.71
CA VAL A 1053 22.29 4.46 -19.84
C VAL A 1053 22.19 5.49 -18.73
N LYS A 1054 22.03 6.76 -19.11
CA LYS A 1054 21.92 7.87 -18.16
C LYS A 1054 20.50 8.05 -17.62
N ALA A 1055 20.40 8.84 -16.55
CA ALA A 1055 19.13 9.19 -15.91
C ALA A 1055 18.10 9.71 -16.95
N GLY A 1056 16.91 9.10 -16.96
CA GLY A 1056 15.80 9.49 -17.83
C GLY A 1056 15.86 8.95 -19.26
N ALA A 1057 16.97 8.34 -19.69
CA ALA A 1057 17.09 7.68 -20.99
C ALA A 1057 16.47 6.27 -20.99
N LEU A 1058 16.11 5.79 -22.18
CA LEU A 1058 15.46 4.50 -22.40
C LEU A 1058 16.19 3.68 -23.47
N VAL A 1059 16.42 2.41 -23.19
CA VAL A 1059 16.79 1.40 -24.21
C VAL A 1059 15.64 0.42 -24.34
N GLN A 1060 15.15 0.18 -25.55
CA GLN A 1060 14.04 -0.74 -25.84
C GLN A 1060 14.55 -1.87 -26.74
N LEU A 1061 14.33 -3.11 -26.32
CA LEU A 1061 14.65 -4.30 -27.10
C LEU A 1061 13.44 -4.71 -27.93
N ASP A 1062 13.61 -4.70 -29.24
CA ASP A 1062 12.61 -5.07 -30.27
C ASP A 1062 13.19 -6.22 -31.11
N VAL A 1063 13.65 -7.28 -30.42
CA VAL A 1063 14.41 -8.41 -31.00
C VAL A 1063 13.61 -9.71 -31.06
N GLY A 1064 12.30 -9.67 -30.83
CA GLY A 1064 11.38 -10.82 -31.03
C GLY A 1064 11.80 -12.11 -30.33
N GLY A 1065 12.14 -12.05 -29.03
CA GLY A 1065 12.62 -13.19 -28.25
C GLY A 1065 14.13 -13.40 -28.27
N GLY A 1066 14.86 -12.67 -29.13
CA GLY A 1066 16.32 -12.74 -29.22
C GLY A 1066 17.05 -12.29 -27.95
N THR A 1067 18.28 -12.80 -27.78
CA THR A 1067 19.15 -12.46 -26.65
C THR A 1067 20.16 -11.39 -27.05
N VAL A 1068 20.10 -10.23 -26.41
CA VAL A 1068 21.14 -9.20 -26.48
C VAL A 1068 22.20 -9.52 -25.43
N SER A 1069 23.46 -9.68 -25.86
CA SER A 1069 24.59 -9.97 -24.94
C SER A 1069 25.44 -8.74 -24.73
N LEU A 1070 25.76 -8.43 -23.46
CA LEU A 1070 26.56 -7.27 -23.08
C LEU A 1070 27.78 -7.69 -22.26
N SER A 1071 28.93 -7.09 -22.56
CA SER A 1071 30.16 -7.28 -21.76
C SER A 1071 30.09 -6.57 -20.40
N SER A 1072 29.27 -5.52 -20.31
CA SER A 1072 28.97 -4.79 -19.07
C SER A 1072 27.76 -3.88 -19.28
N ILE A 1073 27.00 -3.59 -18.22
CA ILE A 1073 25.94 -2.57 -18.23
C ILE A 1073 26.10 -1.62 -17.04
N VAL A 1074 25.85 -0.33 -17.25
CA VAL A 1074 25.81 0.70 -16.21
C VAL A 1074 24.53 1.53 -16.35
N LEU A 1075 23.69 1.52 -15.32
CA LEU A 1075 22.44 2.29 -15.26
C LEU A 1075 22.56 3.39 -14.19
N GLU A 1076 22.32 4.64 -14.57
CA GLU A 1076 22.19 5.73 -13.60
C GLU A 1076 20.77 5.78 -13.00
N ALA A 1077 20.59 6.45 -11.87
CA ALA A 1077 19.27 6.57 -11.22
C ALA A 1077 18.22 7.15 -12.19
N GLY A 1078 17.11 6.46 -12.40
CA GLY A 1078 16.07 6.86 -13.35
C GLY A 1078 16.29 6.40 -14.80
N ALA A 1079 17.36 5.67 -15.10
CA ALA A 1079 17.55 5.00 -16.40
C ALA A 1079 16.58 3.81 -16.56
N ARG A 1080 16.15 3.52 -17.79
CA ARG A 1080 15.22 2.43 -18.09
C ARG A 1080 15.72 1.53 -19.21
N VAL A 1081 15.53 0.22 -19.06
CA VAL A 1081 15.74 -0.79 -20.10
C VAL A 1081 14.49 -1.64 -20.21
N ASP A 1082 13.83 -1.56 -21.36
CA ASP A 1082 12.62 -2.32 -21.68
C ASP A 1082 12.98 -3.53 -22.54
N LEU A 1083 12.79 -4.72 -22.01
CA LEU A 1083 13.16 -5.97 -22.68
C LEU A 1083 12.10 -6.41 -23.70
N GLY A 1084 10.88 -5.86 -23.66
CA GLY A 1084 9.76 -6.39 -24.44
C GLY A 1084 9.57 -7.89 -24.16
N VAL A 1085 9.56 -8.70 -25.22
CA VAL A 1085 9.56 -10.18 -25.14
C VAL A 1085 10.96 -10.80 -25.28
N GLY A 1086 12.01 -9.97 -25.25
CA GLY A 1086 13.40 -10.39 -25.48
C GLY A 1086 14.15 -10.84 -24.22
N ARG A 1087 15.44 -11.11 -24.40
CA ARG A 1087 16.36 -11.57 -23.34
C ARG A 1087 17.60 -10.67 -23.30
N LEU A 1088 18.14 -10.47 -22.10
CA LEU A 1088 19.37 -9.73 -21.85
C LEU A 1088 20.36 -10.62 -21.10
N LEU A 1089 21.50 -10.92 -21.72
CA LEU A 1089 22.58 -11.68 -21.10
C LEU A 1089 23.72 -10.75 -20.69
N LEU A 1090 23.99 -10.68 -19.39
CA LEU A 1090 25.04 -9.86 -18.80
C LEU A 1090 26.25 -10.72 -18.46
N ALA A 1091 27.43 -10.34 -18.95
CA ALA A 1091 28.67 -11.04 -18.63
C ALA A 1091 28.98 -11.03 -17.12
N ALA A 1092 29.73 -12.03 -16.67
CA ALA A 1092 30.14 -12.17 -15.27
C ALA A 1092 30.85 -10.91 -14.76
N GLY A 1093 30.44 -10.44 -13.58
CA GLY A 1093 30.97 -9.21 -12.97
C GLY A 1093 30.38 -7.91 -13.51
N SER A 1094 29.43 -7.95 -14.44
CA SER A 1094 28.72 -6.76 -14.92
C SER A 1094 27.80 -6.13 -13.85
N MET A 1095 27.02 -6.96 -13.15
CA MET A 1095 26.13 -6.60 -12.04
C MET A 1095 26.11 -7.77 -11.05
N THR A 1096 25.86 -7.49 -9.77
CA THR A 1096 25.58 -8.57 -8.82
C THR A 1096 24.13 -9.03 -8.94
N ALA A 1097 23.80 -10.23 -8.44
CA ALA A 1097 22.42 -10.70 -8.37
C ALA A 1097 21.51 -9.73 -7.58
N ALA A 1098 22.03 -9.13 -6.51
CA ALA A 1098 21.31 -8.13 -5.72
C ALA A 1098 21.06 -6.84 -6.52
N ASP A 1099 22.02 -6.39 -7.33
CA ASP A 1099 21.83 -5.22 -8.20
C ASP A 1099 20.76 -5.51 -9.26
N VAL A 1100 20.77 -6.70 -9.86
CA VAL A 1100 19.77 -7.12 -10.85
C VAL A 1100 18.38 -7.20 -10.21
N LEU A 1101 18.26 -7.83 -9.04
CA LEU A 1101 17.01 -7.86 -8.27
C LEU A 1101 16.49 -6.44 -8.02
N ALA A 1102 17.34 -5.52 -7.58
CA ALA A 1102 16.95 -4.13 -7.36
C ALA A 1102 16.46 -3.45 -8.65
N GLN A 1103 17.08 -3.72 -9.80
CA GLN A 1103 16.61 -3.19 -11.09
C GLN A 1103 15.29 -3.82 -11.55
N VAL A 1104 15.08 -5.12 -11.32
CA VAL A 1104 13.85 -5.83 -11.67
C VAL A 1104 12.68 -5.34 -10.80
N VAL A 1105 12.88 -5.23 -9.48
CA VAL A 1105 11.87 -4.68 -8.55
C VAL A 1105 11.52 -3.23 -8.90
N ALA A 1106 12.54 -2.41 -9.21
CA ALA A 1106 12.31 -1.03 -9.63
C ALA A 1106 11.48 -0.91 -10.92
N GLY A 1107 11.68 -1.83 -11.88
CA GLY A 1107 10.93 -1.85 -13.13
C GLY A 1107 9.56 -2.52 -13.01
N ARG A 1108 9.38 -3.45 -12.08
CA ARG A 1108 8.08 -4.07 -11.75
C ARG A 1108 7.07 -3.04 -11.25
N GLY A 1109 7.50 -2.10 -10.41
CA GLY A 1109 6.63 -1.07 -9.83
C GLY A 1109 5.50 -1.68 -9.01
N ASP A 1110 4.25 -1.34 -9.35
CA ASP A 1110 3.02 -1.87 -8.73
C ASP A 1110 2.59 -3.25 -9.27
N GLY A 1111 3.46 -3.92 -10.04
CA GLY A 1111 3.17 -5.19 -10.72
C GLY A 1111 2.82 -5.05 -12.20
N SER A 1112 2.68 -3.81 -12.70
CA SER A 1112 2.38 -3.54 -14.12
C SER A 1112 3.61 -3.47 -15.04
N TRP A 1113 4.82 -3.66 -14.50
CA TRP A 1113 6.08 -3.65 -15.27
C TRP A 1113 6.33 -2.34 -16.05
N ASN A 1114 5.86 -1.21 -15.51
CA ASN A 1114 6.00 0.13 -16.09
C ASN A 1114 6.81 1.09 -15.21
N GLY A 1115 7.65 0.56 -14.31
CA GLY A 1115 8.39 1.33 -13.32
C GLY A 1115 9.23 2.47 -13.92
N GLY A 1116 9.41 3.54 -13.14
CA GLY A 1116 10.12 4.75 -13.57
C GLY A 1116 11.62 4.56 -13.86
N SER A 1117 12.19 3.43 -13.45
CA SER A 1117 13.60 3.06 -13.57
C SER A 1117 13.78 1.54 -13.63
N GLY A 1118 14.94 1.06 -14.06
CA GLY A 1118 15.33 -0.36 -13.98
C GLY A 1118 14.95 -1.20 -15.20
N PHE A 1119 14.86 -2.52 -15.00
CA PHE A 1119 14.51 -3.50 -16.03
C PHE A 1119 13.00 -3.70 -16.05
N LEU A 1120 12.37 -3.43 -17.19
CA LEU A 1120 10.92 -3.48 -17.33
C LEU A 1120 10.50 -4.20 -18.61
N THR A 1121 9.21 -4.49 -18.74
CA THR A 1121 8.65 -5.06 -19.97
C THR A 1121 7.25 -4.50 -20.22
N ARG A 1122 7.11 -3.72 -21.31
CA ARG A 1122 5.78 -3.24 -21.75
C ARG A 1122 4.97 -4.32 -22.48
N SER A 1123 5.56 -5.50 -22.69
CA SER A 1123 4.91 -6.66 -23.29
C SER A 1123 4.31 -7.62 -22.25
N ALA A 1124 4.52 -7.38 -20.95
CA ALA A 1124 3.83 -8.11 -19.90
C ALA A 1124 2.32 -7.83 -19.96
N ALA A 1125 1.53 -8.90 -20.00
CA ALA A 1125 0.10 -8.86 -19.69
C ALA A 1125 -0.06 -9.32 -18.24
N PRO A 1126 -0.45 -8.43 -17.30
CA PRO A 1126 -0.63 -8.78 -15.89
C PRO A 1126 -1.56 -10.00 -15.72
N ASP A 1127 -2.54 -10.11 -16.59
CA ASP A 1127 -3.61 -11.12 -16.59
C ASP A 1127 -3.14 -12.57 -16.88
N ARG A 1128 -1.87 -12.77 -17.27
CA ARG A 1128 -1.28 -14.10 -17.53
C ARG A 1128 -0.08 -14.44 -16.63
N GLY A 1129 0.20 -13.62 -15.61
CA GLY A 1129 1.39 -13.82 -14.76
C GLY A 1129 2.72 -13.66 -15.50
N LEU A 1130 2.74 -12.87 -16.58
CA LEU A 1130 3.94 -12.60 -17.40
C LEU A 1130 4.68 -11.38 -16.86
N GLY A 1131 6.00 -11.46 -16.82
CA GLY A 1131 6.88 -10.43 -16.26
C GLY A 1131 8.33 -10.59 -16.70
N LEU A 1132 9.28 -10.22 -15.84
CA LEU A 1132 10.68 -10.55 -16.01
C LEU A 1132 11.14 -11.50 -14.91
N GLY A 1133 11.86 -12.54 -15.31
CA GLY A 1133 12.65 -13.38 -14.42
C GLY A 1133 14.14 -13.15 -14.62
N PHE A 1134 14.95 -13.58 -13.66
CA PHE A 1134 16.40 -13.61 -13.83
C PHE A 1134 17.04 -14.87 -13.26
N LEU A 1135 18.13 -15.31 -13.91
CA LEU A 1135 18.91 -16.49 -13.57
C LEU A 1135 20.39 -16.14 -13.53
N VAL A 1136 21.09 -16.61 -12.50
CA VAL A 1136 22.55 -16.53 -12.40
C VAL A 1136 23.12 -17.85 -12.88
N ASN A 1137 23.92 -17.83 -13.94
CA ASN A 1137 24.59 -19.02 -14.48
C ASN A 1137 25.83 -19.38 -13.66
N ASP A 1138 26.31 -20.62 -13.81
CA ASP A 1138 27.49 -21.13 -13.10
C ASP A 1138 28.78 -20.33 -13.38
N ASP A 1139 28.88 -19.71 -14.56
CA ASP A 1139 30.01 -18.86 -14.94
C ASP A 1139 29.93 -17.43 -14.35
N GLY A 1140 28.87 -17.15 -13.58
CA GLY A 1140 28.58 -15.86 -12.97
C GLY A 1140 27.92 -14.85 -13.91
N SER A 1141 27.61 -15.22 -15.17
CA SER A 1141 26.77 -14.41 -16.04
C SER A 1141 25.32 -14.41 -15.56
N ILE A 1142 24.58 -13.34 -15.86
CA ILE A 1142 23.18 -13.20 -15.43
C ILE A 1142 22.31 -13.03 -16.66
N LEU A 1143 21.30 -13.89 -16.78
CA LEU A 1143 20.24 -13.76 -17.76
C LEU A 1143 19.05 -13.04 -17.11
N VAL A 1144 18.55 -11.99 -17.76
CA VAL A 1144 17.24 -11.38 -17.47
C VAL A 1144 16.36 -11.61 -18.70
N ALA A 1145 15.15 -12.15 -18.50
CA ALA A 1145 14.30 -12.56 -19.60
C ALA A 1145 12.83 -12.24 -19.34
N TYR A 1146 12.09 -11.99 -20.42
CA TYR A 1146 10.64 -12.10 -20.39
C TYR A 1146 10.25 -13.52 -19.97
N ALA A 1147 9.43 -13.64 -18.93
CA ALA A 1147 9.16 -14.91 -18.29
C ALA A 1147 7.74 -15.00 -17.72
N ALA A 1148 7.17 -16.20 -17.70
CA ALA A 1148 5.93 -16.50 -17.00
C ALA A 1148 6.22 -16.93 -15.56
N ALA A 1149 5.38 -16.53 -14.61
CA ALA A 1149 5.40 -17.08 -13.25
C ALA A 1149 5.34 -18.61 -13.34
N GLY A 1150 6.41 -19.26 -12.90
CA GLY A 1150 6.59 -20.71 -13.00
C GLY A 1150 7.61 -21.22 -14.00
N ASP A 1151 8.16 -20.40 -14.89
CA ASP A 1151 9.32 -20.76 -15.71
C ASP A 1151 10.60 -20.38 -14.94
N ILE A 1152 11.09 -21.30 -14.11
CA ILE A 1152 12.21 -21.06 -13.20
C ILE A 1152 13.54 -21.06 -13.97
N ASN A 1153 13.66 -21.90 -14.99
CA ASN A 1153 14.90 -22.07 -15.75
C ASN A 1153 15.05 -21.07 -16.92
N LEU A 1154 14.02 -20.25 -17.18
CA LEU A 1154 13.93 -19.25 -18.24
C LEU A 1154 14.11 -19.84 -19.64
N ASP A 1155 13.57 -21.03 -19.89
CA ASP A 1155 13.62 -21.70 -21.20
C ASP A 1155 12.46 -21.32 -22.14
N GLY A 1156 11.48 -20.57 -21.63
CA GLY A 1156 10.30 -20.12 -22.35
C GLY A 1156 9.12 -21.10 -22.28
N GLN A 1157 9.20 -22.11 -21.42
CA GLN A 1157 8.14 -23.06 -21.12
C GLN A 1157 7.93 -23.15 -19.59
N VAL A 1158 6.72 -23.51 -19.18
CA VAL A 1158 6.43 -23.86 -17.79
C VAL A 1158 6.14 -25.35 -17.80
N ASP A 1159 7.06 -26.19 -17.34
CA ASP A 1159 6.93 -27.65 -17.44
C ASP A 1159 7.31 -28.40 -16.15
N VAL A 1160 7.41 -29.73 -16.25
CA VAL A 1160 7.74 -30.60 -15.11
C VAL A 1160 9.12 -30.31 -14.53
N VAL A 1161 10.06 -29.79 -15.32
CA VAL A 1161 11.40 -29.40 -14.87
C VAL A 1161 11.29 -28.22 -13.91
N ASP A 1162 10.47 -27.23 -14.22
CA ASP A 1162 10.24 -26.10 -13.32
C ASP A 1162 9.54 -26.51 -12.03
N LEU A 1163 8.47 -27.29 -12.15
CA LEU A 1163 7.73 -27.77 -10.98
C LEU A 1163 8.62 -28.64 -10.08
N SER A 1164 9.49 -29.46 -10.67
CA SER A 1164 10.46 -30.27 -9.90
C SER A 1164 11.49 -29.40 -9.17
N THR A 1165 11.87 -28.26 -9.75
CA THR A 1165 12.79 -27.31 -9.15
C THR A 1165 12.12 -26.55 -8.00
N LEU A 1166 10.88 -26.09 -8.20
CA LEU A 1166 10.07 -25.41 -7.18
C LEU A 1166 9.81 -26.31 -5.95
N ILE A 1167 9.41 -27.57 -6.16
CA ILE A 1167 9.12 -28.51 -5.07
C ILE A 1167 10.40 -29.07 -4.46
N GLY A 1168 11.41 -29.37 -5.29
CA GLY A 1168 12.67 -29.99 -4.87
C GLY A 1168 13.61 -29.07 -4.08
N GLY A 1169 13.46 -27.74 -4.23
CA GLY A 1169 14.27 -26.74 -3.54
C GLY A 1169 13.97 -26.57 -2.04
N GLY A 1170 12.81 -27.03 -1.57
CA GLY A 1170 12.39 -26.90 -0.16
C GLY A 1170 12.19 -25.45 0.30
N THR A 1171 11.95 -24.53 -0.63
CA THR A 1171 11.85 -23.08 -0.40
C THR A 1171 10.43 -22.60 -0.04
N LEU A 1172 9.41 -23.44 -0.26
CA LEU A 1172 8.01 -23.14 0.07
C LEU A 1172 7.84 -22.86 1.57
N ASP A 1173 7.22 -21.72 1.89
CA ASP A 1173 6.96 -21.23 3.24
C ASP A 1173 8.23 -20.97 4.08
N THR A 1174 9.32 -20.56 3.40
CA THR A 1174 10.59 -20.22 4.06
C THR A 1174 10.95 -18.74 3.92
N VAL A 1175 11.47 -18.16 5.00
CA VAL A 1175 11.82 -16.72 5.10
C VAL A 1175 13.20 -16.38 4.50
N VAL A 1176 13.74 -17.25 3.63
CA VAL A 1176 15.14 -17.18 3.13
C VAL A 1176 15.22 -17.12 1.61
N VAL A 1177 14.12 -16.79 0.93
CA VAL A 1177 14.06 -16.76 -0.53
C VAL A 1177 14.43 -15.37 -1.07
N ARG A 1178 15.27 -15.30 -2.11
CA ARG A 1178 15.84 -14.02 -2.60
C ARG A 1178 15.66 -13.76 -4.11
N GLY A 1179 14.79 -14.49 -4.81
CA GLY A 1179 14.40 -14.13 -6.17
C GLY A 1179 13.77 -15.26 -7.01
N TRP A 1180 13.68 -15.00 -8.31
CA TRP A 1180 12.94 -15.82 -9.29
C TRP A 1180 13.33 -17.30 -9.30
N ALA A 1181 14.63 -17.60 -9.20
CA ALA A 1181 15.16 -18.97 -9.23
C ALA A 1181 14.73 -19.83 -8.02
N ASP A 1182 14.32 -19.19 -6.93
CA ASP A 1182 13.90 -19.84 -5.69
C ASP A 1182 12.36 -20.00 -5.61
N GLY A 1183 11.63 -19.52 -6.62
CA GLY A 1183 10.17 -19.59 -6.71
C GLY A 1183 9.42 -18.36 -6.21
N ASP A 1184 10.09 -17.26 -5.88
CA ASP A 1184 9.47 -15.96 -5.59
C ASP A 1184 9.22 -15.20 -6.91
N PHE A 1185 8.03 -15.40 -7.49
CA PHE A 1185 7.65 -14.82 -8.78
C PHE A 1185 7.06 -13.42 -8.63
N ASN A 1186 6.61 -13.07 -7.42
CA ASN A 1186 6.00 -11.79 -7.13
C ASN A 1186 7.00 -10.76 -6.57
N TYR A 1187 8.22 -11.19 -6.20
CA TYR A 1187 9.32 -10.45 -5.61
C TYR A 1187 9.01 -9.82 -4.24
N ASP A 1188 8.18 -10.46 -3.40
CA ASP A 1188 7.86 -10.01 -2.04
C ASP A 1188 8.89 -10.49 -0.97
N GLY A 1189 9.86 -11.31 -1.39
CA GLY A 1189 10.95 -11.81 -0.54
C GLY A 1189 10.61 -13.08 0.24
N VAL A 1190 9.46 -13.70 -0.04
CA VAL A 1190 9.05 -15.00 0.49
C VAL A 1190 8.56 -15.86 -0.67
N CYS A 1191 8.85 -17.16 -0.65
CA CYS A 1191 8.16 -18.09 -1.55
C CYS A 1191 7.01 -18.72 -0.78
N ASP A 1192 5.78 -18.28 -1.03
CA ASP A 1192 4.60 -18.73 -0.29
C ASP A 1192 3.45 -19.20 -1.20
N VAL A 1193 2.25 -19.32 -0.63
CA VAL A 1193 1.07 -19.74 -1.38
C VAL A 1193 0.73 -18.77 -2.53
N LEU A 1194 1.10 -17.50 -2.45
CA LEU A 1194 0.87 -16.50 -3.48
C LEU A 1194 1.72 -16.77 -4.72
N ASP A 1195 2.94 -17.29 -4.58
CA ASP A 1195 3.77 -17.71 -5.71
C ASP A 1195 3.27 -18.99 -6.36
N VAL A 1196 2.80 -19.94 -5.54
CA VAL A 1196 2.13 -21.14 -6.05
C VAL A 1196 0.84 -20.76 -6.80
N VAL A 1197 0.10 -19.77 -6.29
CA VAL A 1197 -1.06 -19.21 -6.98
C VAL A 1197 -0.62 -18.51 -8.27
N ALA A 1198 0.48 -17.75 -8.30
CA ALA A 1198 0.98 -17.12 -9.51
C ALA A 1198 1.39 -18.15 -10.58
N PHE A 1199 2.08 -19.22 -10.17
CA PHE A 1199 2.41 -20.39 -10.99
C PHE A 1199 1.15 -21.00 -11.62
N LEU A 1200 0.13 -21.32 -10.80
CA LEU A 1200 -1.10 -21.95 -11.27
C LEU A 1200 -1.96 -21.00 -12.12
N ALA A 1201 -2.01 -19.72 -11.74
CA ALA A 1201 -2.81 -18.69 -12.41
C ALA A 1201 -2.25 -18.32 -13.80
N SER A 1202 -0.97 -18.59 -14.07
CA SER A 1202 -0.42 -18.47 -15.43
C SER A 1202 -1.21 -19.32 -16.43
N GLY A 1203 -1.68 -20.50 -16.00
CA GLY A 1203 -2.33 -21.48 -16.87
C GLY A 1203 -1.41 -22.05 -17.95
N LEU A 1204 -0.09 -21.92 -17.80
CA LEU A 1204 0.90 -22.25 -18.82
C LEU A 1204 1.59 -23.61 -18.62
N TYR A 1205 1.35 -24.29 -17.49
CA TYR A 1205 1.96 -25.59 -17.19
C TYR A 1205 1.67 -26.64 -18.27
N ASP A 1206 2.75 -27.14 -18.89
CA ASP A 1206 2.76 -28.13 -19.97
C ASP A 1206 1.92 -27.72 -21.20
N THR A 1207 1.78 -26.40 -21.43
CA THR A 1207 1.06 -25.85 -22.60
C THR A 1207 1.97 -25.57 -23.81
N GLY A 1208 3.27 -25.73 -23.64
CA GLY A 1208 4.30 -25.38 -24.62
C GLY A 1208 4.81 -23.94 -24.48
N PRO A 1209 5.54 -23.42 -25.48
CA PRO A 1209 6.19 -22.10 -25.40
C PRO A 1209 5.19 -20.95 -25.31
N TYR A 1210 5.45 -19.98 -24.42
CA TYR A 1210 4.57 -18.82 -24.17
C TYR A 1210 5.10 -17.47 -24.73
N GLY A 1211 6.25 -17.50 -25.43
CA GLY A 1211 6.92 -16.34 -26.01
C GLY A 1211 6.65 -16.09 -27.49
#